data_AF-A0A8H4RC83-F1
#
_entry.id   AF-A0A8H4RC83-F1
#
_cell.length_a   1.000
_cell.length_b   1.000
_cell.length_c   1.000
_cell.angle_alpha   90.00
_cell.angle_beta   90.00
_cell.angle_gamma   90.00
#
_symmetry.space_group_name_H-M   'P 1'
#
loop_
_entity.id
_entity.type
_entity.pdbx_description
1 polymer ?
#
loop_
_entity_poly.entity_id
_entity_poly.type
_entity_poly.pdbx_seq_one_letter_code
_entity_poly.pdbx_strand_id
1 'polypeptide(L)'
;MLADVTWLGWLPELRDDVGYLSSKCLTAAVELNIPDLLRDGPKSLSHLAAESRAHPHRLRQVLRVLYNNGIFSYEPSAETYSNNSTSELLLSDHWTQWRNWVELYGNEFYEMAQGIPAACRQVSTRMPAQIVFNTDKDMFTYFQERGWVPRLHKTLSGGAAAQAPGILADYPWEQISGSTFLDVGGGGGGLVALVLREHKDIRSGILDRLEIIAQNIESFHGQSGQFRDIGDRVPPENLIAGDFLKEVPAFEVYTMKWCLHDWDDSKALKVMANIRKAILTGPKSRLVIFESLLEDGRMGRLSRYGDIIMWMSANGQERTETQWRSLAKQTGWKVKEIYTLRNAWPCAIDLVPDWDSHLVQAQQNAIESLALNHGSTNKSNRYDRESSEVIPGSIPLTGTKYLTTMTFLEPWDAKKGNPFIRIQPHEGFEYMNFKWQDYKTEVTDARPNRDIFNIDTHGFAYFDDPIQLSSTLIEKLRANDKATIRDKYYDHIEKFMKWKTGAARVIIFDDTVRKRNPLLGPKENPNGREQPATMVHCDQSESGAFIRLQRSLGAEEDINEILKGRVQLVNVWRPLNGPVNDWPLATLDSHSLSSSDIYTCDLLKNQHEKRGETVTLCHNDAQQWYYLDSHRTDEVTLIKIWDSKKDVDAKRKHLYTLDDHS
;
A
#
# COMPACT_ATOMS: atom_id res chain seq x y z
N MET A 1 -13.52 -11.35 -46.49
CA MET A 1 -14.41 -11.01 -45.37
C MET A 1 -13.59 -10.37 -44.24
N LEU A 2 -12.85 -9.31 -44.56
CA LEU A 2 -12.09 -8.48 -43.61
C LEU A 2 -12.12 -7.07 -44.23
N ALA A 3 -13.21 -6.36 -43.97
CA ALA A 3 -13.36 -4.96 -44.31
C ALA A 3 -13.47 -4.18 -43.00
N ASP A 4 -12.68 -3.11 -42.92
CA ASP A 4 -12.76 -2.03 -41.94
C ASP A 4 -12.63 -2.39 -40.45
N VAL A 5 -11.37 -2.49 -40.02
CA VAL A 5 -10.97 -2.29 -38.61
C VAL A 5 -10.97 -0.77 -38.29
N THR A 6 -12.06 -0.08 -38.59
CA THR A 6 -12.29 1.32 -38.18
C THR A 6 -12.85 1.42 -36.76
N TRP A 7 -13.17 0.30 -36.12
CA TRP A 7 -13.76 0.25 -34.77
C TRP A 7 -12.77 0.49 -33.60
N LEU A 8 -11.44 0.35 -33.80
CA LEU A 8 -10.45 0.65 -32.74
C LEU A 8 -10.12 2.14 -32.62
N GLY A 9 -10.65 2.99 -33.51
CA GLY A 9 -10.46 4.44 -33.43
C GLY A 9 -11.28 5.13 -32.32
N TRP A 10 -12.24 4.43 -31.71
CA TRP A 10 -13.20 5.00 -30.75
C TRP A 10 -12.88 4.71 -29.28
N LEU A 11 -11.84 3.92 -28.99
CA LEU A 11 -11.40 3.64 -27.63
C LEU A 11 -9.86 3.76 -27.58
N PRO A 12 -9.33 4.99 -27.39
CA PRO A 12 -7.91 5.20 -27.14
C PRO A 12 -7.38 4.33 -26.00
N GLU A 13 -8.26 3.92 -25.08
CA GLU A 13 -7.94 3.05 -23.94
C GLU A 13 -7.74 1.56 -24.27
N LEU A 14 -8.14 1.06 -25.45
CA LEU A 14 -7.97 -0.34 -25.88
C LEU A 14 -6.81 -0.57 -26.86
N ARG A 15 -5.97 0.45 -27.10
CA ARG A 15 -4.85 0.38 -28.05
C ARG A 15 -3.82 -0.73 -27.72
N ASP A 16 -3.85 -1.24 -26.50
CA ASP A 16 -2.92 -2.25 -25.97
C ASP A 16 -3.35 -3.72 -26.17
N ASP A 17 -4.54 -4.00 -26.74
CA ASP A 17 -5.05 -5.38 -26.95
C ASP A 17 -4.15 -6.25 -27.84
N VAL A 18 -3.26 -5.64 -28.62
CA VAL A 18 -2.27 -6.32 -29.48
C VAL A 18 -0.81 -6.18 -28.97
N GLY A 19 -0.60 -5.81 -27.71
CA GLY A 19 0.74 -5.60 -27.13
C GLY A 19 1.69 -6.80 -27.21
N TYR A 20 1.14 -8.02 -27.34
CA TYR A 20 1.92 -9.24 -27.56
C TYR A 20 2.69 -9.20 -28.90
N LEU A 21 2.14 -8.58 -29.94
CA LEU A 21 2.80 -8.41 -31.24
C LEU A 21 4.02 -7.50 -31.13
N SER A 22 3.89 -6.38 -30.41
CA SER A 22 5.00 -5.47 -30.15
C SER A 22 6.15 -6.17 -29.44
N SER A 23 5.82 -7.00 -28.44
CA SER A 23 6.81 -7.78 -27.68
C SER A 23 7.55 -8.77 -28.59
N LYS A 24 6.83 -9.55 -29.41
CA LYS A 24 7.47 -10.52 -30.33
C LYS A 24 8.21 -9.88 -31.50
N CYS A 25 7.76 -8.72 -31.99
CA CYS A 25 8.53 -7.95 -32.97
C CYS A 25 9.87 -7.50 -32.39
N LEU A 26 9.89 -7.06 -31.13
CA LEU A 26 11.11 -6.63 -30.44
C LEU A 26 12.08 -7.80 -30.26
N THR A 27 11.57 -8.96 -29.84
CA THR A 27 12.35 -10.21 -29.77
C THR A 27 12.97 -10.55 -31.12
N ALA A 28 12.20 -10.50 -32.21
CA ALA A 28 12.72 -10.79 -33.54
C ALA A 28 13.84 -9.82 -33.96
N ALA A 29 13.72 -8.52 -33.67
CA ALA A 29 14.77 -7.55 -33.99
C ALA A 29 16.07 -7.79 -33.17
N VAL A 30 15.95 -8.19 -31.91
CA VAL A 30 17.10 -8.54 -31.05
C VAL A 30 17.76 -9.84 -31.51
N GLU A 31 16.99 -10.88 -31.83
CA GLU A 31 17.50 -12.16 -32.33
C GLU A 31 18.19 -12.01 -33.70
N LEU A 32 17.65 -11.13 -34.55
CA LEU A 32 18.26 -10.75 -35.84
C LEU A 32 19.42 -9.75 -35.69
N ASN A 33 19.80 -9.40 -34.45
CA ASN A 33 20.91 -8.52 -34.13
C ASN A 33 20.81 -7.11 -34.75
N ILE A 34 19.60 -6.63 -35.01
CA ILE A 34 19.37 -5.35 -35.68
C ILE A 34 20.00 -4.15 -34.94
N PRO A 35 19.89 -4.03 -33.58
CA PRO A 35 20.52 -2.91 -32.87
C PRO A 35 22.03 -2.82 -33.14
N ASP A 36 22.74 -3.94 -33.11
CA ASP A 36 24.19 -3.97 -33.34
C ASP A 36 24.55 -3.68 -34.79
N LEU A 37 23.74 -4.12 -35.77
CA LEU A 37 23.93 -3.79 -37.19
C LEU A 37 23.76 -2.30 -37.50
N LEU A 38 23.04 -1.57 -36.64
CA LEU A 38 22.80 -0.13 -36.73
C LEU A 38 23.80 0.70 -35.90
N ARG A 39 24.77 0.07 -35.24
CA ARG A 39 25.76 0.74 -34.36
C ARG A 39 26.52 1.87 -35.08
N ASP A 40 26.95 1.62 -36.30
CA ASP A 40 27.77 2.55 -37.08
C ASP A 40 26.93 3.54 -37.93
N GLY A 41 25.64 3.69 -37.59
CA GLY A 41 24.75 4.66 -38.20
C GLY A 41 23.66 4.04 -39.10
N PRO A 42 22.91 4.90 -39.83
CA PRO A 42 21.72 4.48 -40.56
C PRO A 42 22.00 3.45 -41.66
N LYS A 43 21.13 2.44 -41.79
CA LYS A 43 21.23 1.38 -42.83
C LYS A 43 19.91 1.20 -43.58
N SER A 44 19.99 0.81 -44.84
CA SER A 44 18.82 0.43 -45.62
C SER A 44 18.24 -0.91 -45.17
N LEU A 45 16.96 -1.16 -45.46
CA LEU A 45 16.33 -2.46 -45.23
C LEU A 45 17.07 -3.61 -45.93
N SER A 46 17.55 -3.38 -47.16
CA SER A 46 18.25 -4.40 -47.94
C SER A 46 19.56 -4.83 -47.28
N HIS A 47 20.31 -3.88 -46.73
CA HIS A 47 21.53 -4.16 -45.98
C HIS A 47 21.20 -4.93 -44.69
N LEU A 48 20.25 -4.43 -43.89
CA LEU A 48 19.85 -5.10 -42.64
C LEU A 48 19.38 -6.53 -42.88
N ALA A 49 18.58 -6.77 -43.93
CA ALA A 49 18.08 -8.09 -44.29
C ALA A 49 19.20 -9.04 -44.75
N ALA A 50 20.18 -8.54 -45.51
CA ALA A 50 21.33 -9.33 -45.95
C ALA A 50 22.22 -9.75 -44.78
N GLU A 51 22.60 -8.79 -43.92
CA GLU A 51 23.51 -9.04 -42.78
C GLU A 51 22.86 -9.91 -41.71
N SER A 52 21.57 -9.68 -41.40
CA SER A 52 20.82 -10.51 -40.43
C SER A 52 20.27 -11.82 -41.00
N ARG A 53 20.43 -12.05 -42.32
CA ARG A 53 19.80 -13.17 -43.06
C ARG A 53 18.27 -13.21 -42.93
N ALA A 54 17.64 -12.06 -42.69
CA ALA A 54 16.19 -11.96 -42.59
C ALA A 54 15.53 -11.87 -43.96
N HIS A 55 14.28 -12.35 -44.07
CA HIS A 55 13.49 -12.12 -45.27
C HIS A 55 13.10 -10.62 -45.36
N PRO A 56 13.48 -9.88 -46.42
CA PRO A 56 13.32 -8.42 -46.46
C PRO A 56 11.90 -7.93 -46.21
N HIS A 57 10.90 -8.59 -46.80
CA HIS A 57 9.49 -8.23 -46.59
C HIS A 57 9.03 -8.40 -45.13
N ARG A 58 9.49 -9.47 -44.46
CA ARG A 58 9.10 -9.76 -43.07
C ARG A 58 9.81 -8.81 -42.10
N LEU A 59 11.10 -8.57 -42.33
CA LEU A 59 11.86 -7.59 -41.54
C LEU A 59 11.24 -6.18 -41.66
N ARG A 60 10.77 -5.79 -42.85
CA ARG A 60 10.05 -4.52 -43.04
C ARG A 60 8.81 -4.43 -42.16
N GLN A 61 8.03 -5.51 -42.06
CA GLN A 61 6.82 -5.54 -41.23
C GLN A 61 7.17 -5.43 -39.74
N VAL A 62 8.20 -6.15 -39.28
CA VAL A 62 8.71 -6.07 -37.90
C VAL A 62 9.20 -4.66 -37.58
N LEU A 63 10.11 -4.10 -38.38
CA LEU A 63 10.66 -2.77 -38.14
C LEU A 63 9.58 -1.70 -38.18
N ARG A 64 8.54 -1.88 -39.01
CA ARG A 64 7.38 -0.97 -39.04
C ARG A 64 6.69 -0.85 -37.70
N VAL A 65 6.46 -1.95 -37.00
CA VAL A 65 5.90 -1.90 -35.64
C VAL A 65 6.85 -1.16 -34.72
N LEU A 66 8.15 -1.50 -34.77
CA LEU A 66 9.13 -1.01 -33.81
C LEU A 66 9.45 0.49 -33.94
N TYR A 67 9.59 1.04 -35.15
CA TYR A 67 9.83 2.48 -35.28
C TYR A 67 8.58 3.31 -34.94
N ASN A 68 7.37 2.81 -35.23
CA ASN A 68 6.14 3.48 -34.81
C ASN A 68 5.92 3.42 -33.30
N ASN A 69 6.52 2.43 -32.62
CA ASN A 69 6.58 2.34 -31.16
C ASN A 69 7.75 3.14 -30.54
N GLY A 70 8.53 3.87 -31.35
CA GLY A 70 9.66 4.67 -30.89
C GLY A 70 10.92 3.88 -30.51
N ILE A 71 11.01 2.60 -30.88
CA ILE A 71 12.20 1.77 -30.60
C ILE A 71 13.34 2.06 -31.57
N PHE A 72 13.04 2.32 -32.84
CA PHE A 72 14.02 2.72 -33.86
C PHE A 72 13.57 4.02 -34.55
N SER A 73 14.48 4.67 -35.25
CA SER A 73 14.14 5.77 -36.16
C SER A 73 14.06 5.24 -37.59
N TYR A 74 13.16 5.81 -38.39
CA TYR A 74 13.04 5.54 -39.84
C TYR A 74 12.98 6.87 -40.59
N GLU A 75 13.88 7.08 -41.55
CA GLU A 75 13.92 8.24 -42.42
C GLU A 75 13.29 7.89 -43.78
N PRO A 76 12.06 8.33 -44.09
CA PRO A 76 11.37 7.95 -45.32
C PRO A 76 12.07 8.41 -46.59
N SER A 77 12.73 9.58 -46.57
CA SER A 77 13.38 10.12 -47.76
C SER A 77 14.61 9.33 -48.19
N ALA A 78 15.33 8.75 -47.22
CA ALA A 78 16.51 7.93 -47.44
C ALA A 78 16.21 6.42 -47.40
N GLU A 79 14.99 6.01 -47.02
CA GLU A 79 14.60 4.62 -46.74
C GLU A 79 15.56 3.88 -45.80
N THR A 80 16.07 4.59 -44.80
CA THR A 80 17.02 4.05 -43.81
C THR A 80 16.43 3.97 -42.42
N TYR A 81 16.91 2.99 -41.66
CA TYR A 81 16.64 2.82 -40.24
C TYR A 81 17.89 3.20 -39.46
N SER A 82 17.74 3.76 -38.27
CA SER A 82 18.84 4.01 -37.35
C SER A 82 18.46 3.67 -35.92
N ASN A 83 19.48 3.43 -35.09
CA ASN A 83 19.27 3.43 -33.65
C ASN A 83 18.82 4.83 -33.18
N ASN A 84 18.12 4.83 -32.05
CA ASN A 84 17.79 5.99 -31.24
C ASN A 84 18.11 5.67 -29.77
N SER A 85 17.82 6.59 -28.85
CA SER A 85 18.09 6.40 -27.41
C SER A 85 17.47 5.14 -26.81
N THR A 86 16.37 4.63 -27.38
CA THR A 86 15.69 3.42 -26.90
C THR A 86 16.33 2.15 -27.44
N SER A 87 16.64 2.09 -28.74
CA SER A 87 17.29 0.92 -29.35
C SER A 87 18.75 0.76 -28.97
N GLU A 88 19.44 1.84 -28.61
CA GLU A 88 20.82 1.78 -28.08
C GLU A 88 20.91 0.94 -26.79
N LEU A 89 19.85 0.93 -25.97
CA LEU A 89 19.78 0.08 -24.78
C LEU A 89 19.82 -1.42 -25.11
N LEU A 90 19.54 -1.80 -26.36
CA LEU A 90 19.46 -3.18 -26.84
C LEU A 90 20.76 -3.67 -27.49
N LEU A 91 21.80 -2.84 -27.55
CA LEU A 91 23.12 -3.26 -28.03
C LEU A 91 23.65 -4.41 -27.16
N SER A 92 24.35 -5.36 -27.78
CA SER A 92 24.89 -6.57 -27.13
C SER A 92 25.80 -6.27 -25.93
N ASP A 93 26.53 -5.16 -25.98
CA ASP A 93 27.52 -4.72 -25.00
C ASP A 93 27.04 -3.51 -24.15
N HIS A 94 25.78 -3.10 -24.29
CA HIS A 94 25.26 -1.98 -23.49
C HIS A 94 25.31 -2.31 -22.00
N TRP A 95 25.86 -1.42 -21.17
CA TRP A 95 26.14 -1.70 -19.76
C TRP A 95 24.89 -2.04 -18.93
N THR A 96 23.71 -1.56 -19.31
CA THR A 96 22.43 -1.90 -18.64
C THR A 96 21.90 -3.28 -18.99
N GLN A 97 22.42 -3.90 -20.05
CA GLN A 97 22.10 -5.28 -20.44
C GLN A 97 20.59 -5.54 -20.69
N TRP A 98 19.83 -4.53 -21.14
CA TRP A 98 18.38 -4.63 -21.40
C TRP A 98 18.03 -5.69 -22.46
N ARG A 99 18.96 -5.99 -23.37
CA ARG A 99 18.84 -7.09 -24.34
C ARG A 99 18.50 -8.44 -23.68
N ASN A 100 19.12 -8.75 -22.54
CA ASN A 100 18.89 -10.02 -21.83
C ASN A 100 17.43 -10.13 -21.32
N TRP A 101 16.78 -9.00 -21.03
CA TRP A 101 15.37 -8.97 -20.66
C TRP A 101 14.48 -9.28 -21.86
N VAL A 102 14.75 -8.69 -23.04
CA VAL A 102 13.99 -8.98 -24.25
C VAL A 102 14.08 -10.45 -24.64
N GLU A 103 15.26 -11.06 -24.55
CA GLU A 103 15.48 -12.46 -24.92
C GLU A 103 14.78 -13.44 -23.97
N LEU A 104 14.80 -13.19 -22.66
CA LEU A 104 14.16 -14.05 -21.65
C LEU A 104 12.65 -13.79 -21.54
N TYR A 105 12.24 -12.53 -21.43
CA TYR A 105 10.84 -12.18 -21.21
C TYR A 105 10.00 -12.32 -22.47
N GLY A 106 10.60 -12.01 -23.63
CA GLY A 106 9.96 -12.18 -24.92
C GLY A 106 9.80 -13.64 -25.33
N ASN A 107 10.46 -14.59 -24.67
CA ASN A 107 10.40 -16.02 -24.96
C ASN A 107 9.84 -16.82 -23.78
N GLU A 108 10.67 -17.27 -22.84
CA GLU A 108 10.26 -18.20 -21.78
C GLU A 108 9.11 -17.66 -20.91
N PHE A 109 9.18 -16.40 -20.45
CA PHE A 109 8.10 -15.81 -19.64
C PHE A 109 6.86 -15.50 -20.47
N TYR A 110 7.03 -15.20 -21.76
CA TYR A 110 5.92 -15.08 -22.71
C TYR A 110 5.16 -16.41 -22.85
N GLU A 111 5.86 -17.54 -22.89
CA GLU A 111 5.22 -18.86 -22.92
C GLU A 111 4.43 -19.12 -21.63
N MET A 112 5.01 -18.84 -20.46
CA MET A 112 4.34 -18.99 -19.17
C MET A 112 3.05 -18.17 -19.08
N ALA A 113 3.06 -16.95 -19.60
CA ALA A 113 1.92 -16.04 -19.57
C ALA A 113 0.67 -16.59 -20.30
N GLN A 114 0.83 -17.53 -21.23
CA GLN A 114 -0.30 -18.19 -21.90
C GLN A 114 -1.20 -18.96 -20.92
N GLY A 115 -0.65 -19.36 -19.76
CA GLY A 115 -1.38 -20.09 -18.72
C GLY A 115 -2.28 -19.22 -17.84
N ILE A 116 -2.12 -17.89 -17.87
CA ILE A 116 -2.82 -16.95 -16.96
C ILE A 116 -4.34 -17.15 -16.99
N PRO A 117 -5.04 -17.15 -18.15
CA PRO A 117 -6.49 -17.29 -18.15
C PRO A 117 -6.99 -18.62 -17.57
N ALA A 118 -6.23 -19.69 -17.74
CA ALA A 118 -6.57 -20.99 -17.17
C ALA A 118 -6.34 -21.02 -15.65
N ALA A 119 -5.24 -20.42 -15.18
CA ALA A 119 -4.88 -20.34 -13.78
C ALA A 119 -5.82 -19.45 -12.95
N CYS A 120 -6.46 -18.45 -13.54
CA CYS A 120 -7.45 -17.59 -12.84
C CYS A 120 -8.77 -18.30 -12.49
N ARG A 121 -9.02 -19.51 -13.00
CA ARG A 121 -10.26 -20.23 -12.70
C ARG A 121 -10.24 -20.71 -11.25
N GLN A 122 -11.36 -20.57 -10.53
CA GLN A 122 -11.47 -20.94 -9.11
C GLN A 122 -11.05 -22.39 -8.80
N VAL A 123 -11.21 -23.31 -9.76
CA VAL A 123 -10.83 -24.73 -9.63
C VAL A 123 -9.33 -24.98 -9.84
N SER A 124 -8.57 -23.99 -10.30
CA SER A 124 -7.15 -24.15 -10.62
C SER A 124 -6.31 -24.06 -9.35
N THR A 125 -5.42 -25.02 -9.17
CA THR A 125 -4.41 -25.04 -8.11
C THR A 125 -2.98 -24.90 -8.64
N ARG A 126 -2.81 -24.91 -9.98
CA ARG A 126 -1.51 -24.82 -10.65
C ARG A 126 -1.23 -23.38 -11.10
N MET A 127 0.02 -22.95 -10.98
CA MET A 127 0.47 -21.67 -11.54
C MET A 127 0.51 -21.72 -13.08
N PRO A 128 0.42 -20.58 -13.78
CA PRO A 128 0.48 -20.51 -15.24
C PRO A 128 1.59 -21.34 -15.91
N ALA A 129 2.85 -21.26 -15.42
CA ALA A 129 3.95 -22.04 -15.97
C ALA A 129 3.72 -23.56 -15.86
N GLN A 130 3.18 -24.03 -14.73
CA GLN A 130 2.88 -25.45 -14.51
C GLN A 130 1.79 -25.95 -15.47
N ILE A 131 0.80 -25.11 -15.76
CA ILE A 131 -0.26 -25.43 -16.72
C ILE A 131 0.34 -25.54 -18.13
N VAL A 132 1.08 -24.52 -18.58
CA VAL A 132 1.64 -24.46 -19.94
C VAL A 132 2.63 -25.59 -20.20
N PHE A 133 3.56 -25.82 -19.27
CA PHE A 133 4.59 -26.84 -19.42
C PHE A 133 4.15 -28.23 -18.95
N ASN A 134 2.91 -28.34 -18.44
CA ASN A 134 2.36 -29.55 -17.86
C ASN A 134 3.34 -30.25 -16.89
N THR A 135 3.77 -29.51 -15.87
CA THR A 135 4.72 -29.99 -14.85
C THR A 135 4.28 -29.60 -13.44
N ASP A 136 4.63 -30.39 -12.44
CA ASP A 136 4.36 -30.08 -11.02
C ASP A 136 5.61 -29.57 -10.29
N LYS A 137 6.69 -29.34 -11.04
CA LYS A 137 7.95 -28.82 -10.52
C LYS A 137 7.82 -27.34 -10.19
N ASP A 138 8.64 -26.88 -9.24
CA ASP A 138 8.84 -25.45 -9.00
C ASP A 138 9.68 -24.81 -10.13
N MET A 139 9.70 -23.48 -10.16
CA MET A 139 10.41 -22.68 -11.15
C MET A 139 11.87 -23.12 -11.32
N PHE A 140 12.62 -23.20 -10.22
CA PHE A 140 14.06 -23.36 -10.25
C PHE A 140 14.43 -24.77 -10.67
N THR A 141 13.72 -25.79 -10.17
CA THR A 141 13.92 -27.18 -10.60
C THR A 141 13.64 -27.30 -12.10
N TYR A 142 12.53 -26.75 -12.58
CA TYR A 142 12.19 -26.80 -14.01
C TYR A 142 13.23 -26.04 -14.86
N PHE A 143 13.61 -24.82 -14.47
CA PHE A 143 14.56 -24.01 -15.22
C PHE A 143 15.95 -24.67 -15.27
N GLN A 144 16.36 -25.33 -14.20
CA GLN A 144 17.63 -26.04 -14.15
C GLN A 144 17.65 -27.19 -15.17
N GLU A 145 16.58 -27.99 -15.23
CA GLU A 145 16.46 -29.10 -16.18
C GLU A 145 16.40 -28.64 -17.64
N ARG A 146 15.83 -27.45 -17.89
CA ARG A 146 15.78 -26.85 -19.23
C ARG A 146 17.05 -26.09 -19.60
N GLY A 147 18.00 -25.93 -18.67
CA GLY A 147 19.20 -25.14 -18.89
C GLY A 147 18.96 -23.63 -18.96
N TRP A 148 17.86 -23.13 -18.39
CA TRP A 148 17.45 -21.72 -18.43
C TRP A 148 18.05 -20.89 -17.29
N VAL A 149 18.52 -21.53 -16.20
CA VAL A 149 19.11 -20.85 -15.04
C VAL A 149 20.25 -19.88 -15.39
N PRO A 150 21.22 -20.23 -16.28
CA PRO A 150 22.27 -19.29 -16.65
C PRO A 150 21.72 -18.01 -17.31
N ARG A 151 20.68 -18.12 -18.15
CA ARG A 151 20.05 -16.96 -18.78
C ARG A 151 19.31 -16.12 -17.74
N LEU A 152 18.56 -16.75 -16.84
CA LEU A 152 17.90 -16.07 -15.73
C LEU A 152 18.90 -15.27 -14.88
N HIS A 153 20.00 -15.89 -14.45
CA HIS A 153 21.05 -15.22 -13.67
C HIS A 153 21.68 -14.04 -14.43
N LYS A 154 21.96 -14.22 -15.73
CA LYS A 154 22.51 -13.14 -16.58
C LYS A 154 21.55 -11.94 -16.67
N THR A 155 20.26 -12.19 -16.88
CA THR A 155 19.23 -11.14 -16.97
C THR A 155 19.08 -10.38 -15.64
N LEU A 156 18.97 -11.11 -14.52
CA LEU A 156 18.82 -10.50 -13.19
C LEU A 156 20.05 -9.69 -12.76
N SER A 157 21.25 -10.15 -13.12
CA SER A 157 22.51 -9.46 -12.78
C SER A 157 22.62 -8.07 -13.44
N GLY A 158 22.15 -7.92 -14.69
CA GLY A 158 22.13 -6.62 -15.37
C GLY A 158 21.22 -5.59 -14.69
N GLY A 159 20.05 -6.04 -14.21
CA GLY A 159 19.12 -5.20 -13.45
C GLY A 159 19.69 -4.72 -12.11
N ALA A 160 20.55 -5.52 -11.46
CA ALA A 160 21.16 -5.15 -10.19
C ALA A 160 22.12 -3.95 -10.32
N ALA A 161 22.90 -3.88 -11.40
CA ALA A 161 23.84 -2.78 -11.63
C ALA A 161 23.13 -1.42 -11.84
N ALA A 162 22.00 -1.41 -12.56
CA ALA A 162 21.23 -0.20 -12.82
C ALA A 162 20.61 0.42 -11.54
N GLN A 163 20.30 -0.41 -10.55
CA GLN A 163 19.62 0.00 -9.32
C GLN A 163 20.59 0.30 -8.16
N ALA A 164 21.85 -0.09 -8.33
CA ALA A 164 22.89 0.03 -7.31
C ALA A 164 23.04 1.46 -6.71
N PRO A 165 23.04 2.55 -7.52
CA PRO A 165 23.23 3.89 -6.95
C PRO A 165 22.15 4.28 -5.93
N GLY A 166 20.89 3.87 -6.16
CA GLY A 166 19.79 4.15 -5.24
C GLY A 166 19.87 3.35 -3.94
N ILE A 167 20.20 2.06 -4.07
CA ILE A 167 20.36 1.16 -2.92
C ILE A 167 21.49 1.65 -2.00
N LEU A 168 22.61 2.09 -2.58
CA LEU A 168 23.76 2.57 -1.81
C LEU A 168 23.53 3.95 -1.18
N ALA A 169 22.84 4.84 -1.88
CA ALA A 169 22.68 6.23 -1.43
C ALA A 169 21.56 6.43 -0.41
N ASP A 170 20.46 5.68 -0.51
CA ASP A 170 19.22 6.00 0.22
C ASP A 170 18.94 5.08 1.42
N TYR A 171 19.54 3.88 1.48
CA TYR A 171 19.51 3.07 2.70
C TYR A 171 20.66 3.49 3.64
N PRO A 172 20.40 3.69 4.95
CA PRO A 172 21.40 4.18 5.90
C PRO A 172 22.38 3.09 6.35
N TRP A 173 23.28 2.68 5.45
CA TRP A 173 24.30 1.64 5.65
C TRP A 173 25.24 1.94 6.82
N GLU A 174 25.43 3.19 7.19
CA GLU A 174 26.20 3.60 8.38
C GLU A 174 25.64 3.01 9.68
N GLN A 175 24.34 2.67 9.72
CA GLN A 175 23.74 2.03 10.89
C GLN A 175 24.25 0.59 11.13
N ILE A 176 24.87 -0.02 10.12
CA ILE A 176 25.51 -1.32 10.20
C ILE A 176 27.03 -1.26 10.00
N SER A 177 27.62 -0.05 10.03
CA SER A 177 29.07 0.17 9.96
C SER A 177 29.83 -0.72 10.95
N GLY A 178 30.93 -1.33 10.53
CA GLY A 178 31.74 -2.24 11.35
C GLY A 178 31.08 -3.58 11.72
N SER A 179 29.95 -3.95 11.11
CA SER A 179 29.29 -5.24 11.33
C SER A 179 29.59 -6.24 10.20
N THR A 180 29.16 -7.49 10.40
CA THR A 180 29.10 -8.50 9.34
C THR A 180 27.63 -8.85 9.09
N PHE A 181 27.14 -8.65 7.87
CA PHE A 181 25.79 -9.06 7.51
C PHE A 181 25.76 -10.35 6.70
N LEU A 182 24.72 -11.17 6.86
CA LEU A 182 24.46 -12.34 6.02
C LEU A 182 23.37 -12.03 4.98
N ASP A 183 23.70 -12.17 3.70
CA ASP A 183 22.72 -12.08 2.61
C ASP A 183 22.06 -13.45 2.41
N VAL A 184 20.79 -13.57 2.81
CA VAL A 184 20.02 -14.81 2.74
C VAL A 184 19.32 -14.90 1.39
N GLY A 185 19.58 -15.97 0.64
CA GLY A 185 19.20 -16.05 -0.77
C GLY A 185 20.00 -15.07 -1.64
N GLY A 186 21.26 -14.80 -1.28
CA GLY A 186 22.09 -13.77 -1.91
C GLY A 186 22.50 -14.08 -3.36
N GLY A 187 22.15 -15.26 -3.89
CA GLY A 187 22.42 -15.66 -5.26
C GLY A 187 23.91 -15.55 -5.58
N GLY A 188 24.23 -14.95 -6.73
CA GLY A 188 25.62 -14.72 -7.16
C GLY A 188 26.38 -13.64 -6.37
N GLY A 189 25.85 -13.10 -5.27
CA GLY A 189 26.57 -12.14 -4.41
C GLY A 189 26.61 -10.69 -4.91
N GLY A 190 25.71 -10.32 -5.85
CA GLY A 190 25.67 -8.98 -6.43
C GLY A 190 25.43 -7.87 -5.39
N LEU A 191 24.48 -8.05 -4.46
CA LEU A 191 24.22 -7.07 -3.40
C LEU A 191 25.44 -6.91 -2.49
N VAL A 192 26.04 -8.03 -2.07
CA VAL A 192 27.27 -8.05 -1.28
C VAL A 192 28.38 -7.26 -1.98
N ALA A 193 28.59 -7.49 -3.27
CA ALA A 193 29.62 -6.78 -4.02
C ALA A 193 29.39 -5.26 -4.09
N LEU A 194 28.13 -4.84 -4.28
CA LEU A 194 27.76 -3.43 -4.29
C LEU A 194 28.04 -2.76 -2.94
N VAL A 195 27.54 -3.34 -1.86
CA VAL A 195 27.66 -2.77 -0.50
C VAL A 195 29.12 -2.72 -0.05
N LEU A 196 29.87 -3.82 -0.23
CA LEU A 196 31.26 -3.88 0.23
C LEU A 196 32.18 -2.96 -0.58
N ARG A 197 31.90 -2.72 -1.86
CA ARG A 197 32.72 -1.79 -2.65
C ARG A 197 32.55 -0.34 -2.19
N GLU A 198 31.38 0.06 -1.69
CA GLU A 198 31.15 1.39 -1.14
C GLU A 198 31.60 1.49 0.34
N HIS A 199 31.15 0.56 1.18
CA HIS A 199 31.39 0.59 2.63
C HIS A 199 32.54 -0.34 3.02
N LYS A 200 33.72 0.25 3.25
CA LYS A 200 34.99 -0.49 3.43
C LYS A 200 35.12 -1.21 4.78
N ASP A 201 34.38 -0.77 5.77
CA ASP A 201 34.38 -1.25 7.15
C ASP A 201 33.35 -2.38 7.41
N ILE A 202 32.46 -2.64 6.44
CA ILE A 202 31.48 -3.72 6.50
C ILE A 202 32.11 -5.02 5.97
N ARG A 203 31.71 -6.16 6.56
CA ARG A 203 31.98 -7.53 6.08
C ARG A 203 30.67 -8.22 5.74
N SER A 204 30.72 -9.34 5.02
CA SER A 204 29.52 -10.05 4.62
C SER A 204 29.69 -11.57 4.58
N GLY A 205 28.55 -12.27 4.47
CA GLY A 205 28.41 -13.67 4.13
C GLY A 205 27.22 -13.88 3.20
N ILE A 206 27.11 -15.08 2.63
CA ILE A 206 25.98 -15.47 1.78
C ILE A 206 25.45 -16.82 2.24
N LEU A 207 24.13 -16.93 2.41
CA LEU A 207 23.43 -18.21 2.57
C LEU A 207 22.65 -18.51 1.29
N ASP A 208 22.95 -19.62 0.62
CA ASP A 208 22.21 -20.07 -0.57
C ASP A 208 22.37 -21.59 -0.76
N ARG A 209 21.83 -22.14 -1.85
CA ARG A 209 21.97 -23.55 -2.23
C ARG A 209 23.42 -23.90 -2.52
N LEU A 210 23.77 -25.19 -2.36
CA LEU A 210 25.13 -25.70 -2.50
C LEU A 210 25.77 -25.32 -3.84
N GLU A 211 25.05 -25.48 -4.94
CA GLU A 211 25.52 -25.16 -6.29
C GLU A 211 25.81 -23.67 -6.50
N ILE A 212 25.08 -22.80 -5.80
CA ILE A 212 25.28 -21.34 -5.84
C ILE A 212 26.49 -20.97 -4.99
N ILE A 213 26.61 -21.56 -3.80
CA ILE A 213 27.74 -21.32 -2.90
C ILE A 213 29.05 -21.80 -3.52
N ALA A 214 29.06 -22.93 -4.22
CA ALA A 214 30.23 -23.37 -4.99
C ALA A 214 30.68 -22.33 -6.04
N GLN A 215 29.73 -21.68 -6.73
CA GLN A 215 30.03 -20.59 -7.67
C GLN A 215 30.51 -19.32 -6.96
N ASN A 216 29.97 -19.01 -5.79
CA ASN A 216 30.41 -17.86 -4.98
C ASN A 216 31.85 -18.05 -4.49
N ILE A 217 32.23 -19.26 -4.06
CA ILE A 217 33.63 -19.55 -3.66
C ILE A 217 34.59 -19.21 -4.81
N GLU A 218 34.32 -19.66 -6.03
CA GLU A 218 35.15 -19.30 -7.20
C GLU A 218 35.09 -17.80 -7.51
N SER A 219 33.92 -17.17 -7.38
CA SER A 219 33.75 -15.74 -7.68
C SER A 219 34.51 -14.82 -6.71
N PHE A 220 34.55 -15.16 -5.42
CA PHE A 220 35.22 -14.36 -4.38
C PHE A 220 36.68 -14.74 -4.15
N HIS A 221 37.05 -16.03 -4.31
CA HIS A 221 38.36 -16.57 -3.92
C HIS A 221 39.13 -17.23 -5.08
N GLY A 222 38.51 -17.43 -6.24
CA GLY A 222 39.18 -17.96 -7.44
C GLY A 222 40.21 -16.99 -8.01
N GLN A 223 41.22 -17.52 -8.71
CA GLN A 223 42.30 -16.70 -9.28
C GLN A 223 41.79 -15.62 -10.24
N SER A 224 40.75 -15.96 -11.00
CA SER A 224 40.05 -15.12 -11.97
C SER A 224 38.65 -14.70 -11.48
N GLY A 225 38.38 -14.80 -10.18
CA GLY A 225 37.08 -14.48 -9.59
C GLY A 225 36.73 -13.00 -9.73
N GLN A 226 35.49 -12.71 -10.16
CA GLN A 226 35.02 -11.35 -10.42
C GLN A 226 34.85 -10.44 -9.18
N PHE A 227 34.84 -11.03 -7.98
CA PHE A 227 34.71 -10.32 -6.69
C PHE A 227 35.95 -10.50 -5.81
N ARG A 228 37.08 -10.90 -6.40
CA ARG A 228 38.34 -11.09 -5.68
C ARG A 228 38.82 -9.82 -4.96
N ASP A 229 38.47 -8.65 -5.47
CA ASP A 229 38.80 -7.35 -4.86
C ASP A 229 38.18 -7.13 -3.46
N ILE A 230 37.16 -7.92 -3.10
CA ILE A 230 36.47 -7.86 -1.81
C ILE A 230 36.48 -9.20 -1.04
N GLY A 231 37.16 -10.22 -1.54
CA GLY A 231 37.17 -11.58 -0.98
C GLY A 231 37.58 -11.64 0.50
N ASP A 232 38.55 -10.81 0.93
CA ASP A 232 39.02 -10.74 2.33
C ASP A 232 37.92 -10.30 3.33
N ARG A 233 36.83 -9.72 2.83
CA ARG A 233 35.66 -9.28 3.62
C ARG A 233 34.45 -10.21 3.49
N VAL A 234 34.57 -11.27 2.69
CA VAL A 234 33.61 -12.38 2.55
C VAL A 234 34.35 -13.70 2.76
N PRO A 235 34.73 -14.01 4.01
CA PRO A 235 35.60 -15.13 4.26
C PRO A 235 34.90 -16.46 3.90
N PRO A 236 35.63 -17.50 3.44
CA PRO A 236 35.02 -18.73 2.94
C PRO A 236 34.03 -19.41 3.91
N GLU A 237 34.27 -19.32 5.21
CA GLU A 237 33.37 -19.83 6.27
C GLU A 237 32.01 -19.11 6.32
N ASN A 238 31.91 -17.89 5.78
CA ASN A 238 30.67 -17.13 5.66
C ASN A 238 29.95 -17.36 4.32
N LEU A 239 30.49 -18.23 3.45
CA LEU A 239 29.80 -18.73 2.26
C LEU A 239 29.13 -20.07 2.60
N ILE A 240 27.87 -19.99 3.01
CA ILE A 240 27.17 -21.06 3.72
C ILE A 240 26.16 -21.72 2.79
N ALA A 241 26.36 -22.99 2.50
CA ALA A 241 25.38 -23.80 1.78
C ALA A 241 24.27 -24.26 2.74
N GLY A 242 23.01 -23.97 2.41
CA GLY A 242 21.90 -24.33 3.27
C GLY A 242 20.52 -24.05 2.68
N ASP A 243 19.50 -24.32 3.49
CA ASP A 243 18.09 -24.11 3.16
C ASP A 243 17.46 -23.22 4.24
N PHE A 244 17.23 -21.96 3.89
CA PHE A 244 16.67 -20.95 4.81
C PHE A 244 15.23 -21.28 5.25
N LEU A 245 14.51 -22.18 4.58
CA LEU A 245 13.20 -22.68 5.03
C LEU A 245 13.34 -23.67 6.18
N LYS A 246 14.55 -24.17 6.45
CA LYS A 246 14.87 -25.06 7.57
C LYS A 246 15.58 -24.31 8.68
N GLU A 247 16.70 -23.66 8.37
CA GLU A 247 17.52 -22.97 9.35
C GLU A 247 18.36 -21.85 8.71
N VAL A 248 18.75 -20.89 9.54
CA VAL A 248 19.62 -19.77 9.16
C VAL A 248 20.73 -19.65 10.21
N PRO A 249 22.01 -19.49 9.83
CA PRO A 249 23.13 -19.35 10.76
C PRO A 249 23.10 -18.00 11.46
N ALA A 250 23.67 -17.94 12.67
CA ALA A 250 23.56 -16.77 13.55
C ALA A 250 24.47 -15.60 13.13
N PHE A 251 23.85 -14.47 12.77
CA PHE A 251 24.46 -13.18 12.47
C PHE A 251 23.71 -12.06 13.19
N GLU A 252 24.33 -10.89 13.33
CA GLU A 252 23.68 -9.69 13.88
C GLU A 252 22.79 -9.01 12.82
N VAL A 253 23.27 -8.93 11.57
CA VAL A 253 22.57 -8.25 10.48
C VAL A 253 22.26 -9.24 9.36
N TYR A 254 21.05 -9.19 8.81
CA TYR A 254 20.65 -9.98 7.65
C TYR A 254 20.13 -9.07 6.54
N THR A 255 20.36 -9.47 5.30
CA THR A 255 19.72 -8.88 4.12
C THR A 255 19.00 -9.96 3.33
N MET A 256 17.92 -9.59 2.65
CA MET A 256 17.24 -10.41 1.64
C MET A 256 16.79 -9.51 0.51
N LYS A 257 17.12 -9.83 -0.74
CA LYS A 257 16.71 -9.03 -1.90
C LYS A 257 16.06 -9.90 -2.95
N TRP A 258 14.82 -9.60 -3.33
CA TRP A 258 14.05 -10.34 -4.34
C TRP A 258 14.06 -11.84 -4.06
N CYS A 259 13.58 -12.19 -2.88
CA CYS A 259 13.56 -13.57 -2.42
C CYS A 259 12.23 -13.89 -1.72
N LEU A 260 11.75 -13.03 -0.85
CA LEU A 260 10.50 -13.29 -0.13
C LEU A 260 9.27 -13.15 -1.03
N HIS A 261 9.37 -12.43 -2.16
CA HIS A 261 8.32 -12.38 -3.18
C HIS A 261 8.12 -13.69 -3.97
N ASP A 262 9.09 -14.61 -3.95
CA ASP A 262 8.98 -15.92 -4.62
C ASP A 262 8.02 -16.87 -3.88
N TRP A 263 7.62 -16.49 -2.67
CA TRP A 263 6.94 -17.37 -1.72
C TRP A 263 5.57 -16.83 -1.31
N ASP A 264 4.64 -17.75 -1.04
CA ASP A 264 3.42 -17.46 -0.31
C ASP A 264 3.70 -17.00 1.13
N ASP A 265 2.67 -16.48 1.81
CA ASP A 265 2.80 -15.96 3.16
C ASP A 265 3.22 -17.01 4.20
N SER A 266 2.80 -18.26 4.04
CA SER A 266 3.17 -19.35 4.97
C SER A 266 4.69 -19.58 4.97
N LYS A 267 5.28 -19.64 3.78
CA LYS A 267 6.74 -19.80 3.63
C LYS A 267 7.50 -18.52 3.99
N ALA A 268 7.00 -17.34 3.61
CA ALA A 268 7.63 -16.08 4.00
C ALA A 268 7.69 -15.90 5.52
N LEU A 269 6.59 -16.22 6.24
CA LEU A 269 6.56 -16.27 7.70
C LEU A 269 7.62 -17.23 8.26
N LYS A 270 7.74 -18.41 7.67
CA LYS A 270 8.73 -19.42 8.10
C LYS A 270 10.16 -18.92 7.99
N VAL A 271 10.51 -18.29 6.86
CA VAL A 271 11.85 -17.72 6.66
C VAL A 271 12.14 -16.61 7.67
N MET A 272 11.22 -15.65 7.82
CA MET A 272 11.38 -14.54 8.76
C MET A 272 11.47 -15.03 10.22
N ALA A 273 10.74 -16.08 10.59
CA ALA A 273 10.83 -16.72 11.90
C ALA A 273 12.18 -17.42 12.13
N ASN A 274 12.71 -18.10 11.11
CA ASN A 274 14.03 -18.73 11.19
C ASN A 274 15.13 -17.68 11.39
N ILE A 275 15.07 -16.56 10.66
CA ILE A 275 16.01 -15.44 10.85
C ILE A 275 15.83 -14.84 12.25
N ARG A 276 14.58 -14.68 12.73
CA ARG A 276 14.30 -14.15 14.08
C ARG A 276 14.88 -15.02 15.18
N LYS A 277 14.85 -16.34 14.99
CA LYS A 277 15.43 -17.32 15.93
C LYS A 277 16.95 -17.28 15.92
N ALA A 278 17.57 -17.02 14.77
CA ALA A 278 19.01 -17.03 14.58
C ALA A 278 19.70 -15.70 14.92
N ILE A 279 18.98 -14.57 14.86
CA ILE A 279 19.59 -13.25 15.02
C ILE A 279 20.25 -13.05 16.39
N LEU A 280 21.51 -12.61 16.36
CA LEU A 280 22.26 -12.25 17.56
C LEU A 280 21.68 -10.96 18.16
N THR A 281 21.62 -10.88 19.49
CA THR A 281 21.20 -9.66 20.19
C THR A 281 22.32 -8.63 20.18
N GLY A 282 22.02 -7.44 19.68
CA GLY A 282 22.96 -6.34 19.58
C GLY A 282 22.28 -5.04 19.14
N PRO A 283 22.98 -3.89 19.27
CA PRO A 283 22.43 -2.59 18.90
C PRO A 283 22.25 -2.42 17.39
N LYS A 284 22.88 -3.26 16.56
CA LYS A 284 22.75 -3.21 15.10
C LYS A 284 21.80 -4.28 14.55
N SER A 285 21.29 -5.17 15.40
CA SER A 285 20.46 -6.31 15.01
C SER A 285 19.29 -5.91 14.13
N ARG A 286 19.28 -6.40 12.89
CA ARG A 286 18.22 -6.14 11.93
C ARG A 286 18.14 -7.16 10.80
N LEU A 287 16.99 -7.17 10.13
CA LEU A 287 16.77 -7.79 8.84
C LEU A 287 16.34 -6.70 7.86
N VAL A 288 17.08 -6.53 6.76
CA VAL A 288 16.75 -5.56 5.70
C VAL A 288 16.23 -6.31 4.49
N ILE A 289 14.97 -6.07 4.13
CA ILE A 289 14.31 -6.73 2.99
C ILE A 289 14.23 -5.73 1.84
N PHE A 290 14.78 -6.09 0.69
CA PHE A 290 14.73 -5.30 -0.55
C PHE A 290 13.71 -5.91 -1.52
N GLU A 291 12.48 -5.41 -1.48
CA GLU A 291 11.35 -5.90 -2.26
C GLU A 291 10.52 -4.75 -2.83
N SER A 292 9.72 -5.03 -3.86
CA SER A 292 8.73 -4.06 -4.34
C SER A 292 7.58 -3.94 -3.33
N LEU A 293 6.99 -2.75 -3.26
CA LEU A 293 5.72 -2.56 -2.56
C LEU A 293 4.58 -2.49 -3.56
N LEU A 294 3.50 -3.18 -3.24
CA LEU A 294 2.20 -2.91 -3.84
C LEU A 294 1.54 -1.72 -3.12
N GLU A 295 0.94 -0.84 -3.90
CA GLU A 295 0.15 0.29 -3.41
C GLU A 295 -1.28 0.19 -3.94
N ASP A 296 -2.25 0.75 -3.20
CA ASP A 296 -3.62 0.83 -3.67
C ASP A 296 -3.72 1.82 -4.86
N GLY A 297 -4.45 1.46 -5.92
CA GLY A 297 -4.71 2.36 -7.06
C GLY A 297 -3.71 2.25 -8.22
N ARG A 298 -3.38 3.38 -8.85
CA ARG A 298 -2.45 3.40 -10.00
C ARG A 298 -1.00 3.34 -9.50
N MET A 299 -0.34 2.22 -9.75
CA MET A 299 1.06 2.02 -9.36
C MET A 299 1.98 1.86 -10.58
N GLY A 300 3.29 1.96 -10.32
CA GLY A 300 4.34 1.80 -11.33
C GLY A 300 4.21 0.51 -12.14
N ARG A 301 4.66 0.55 -13.40
CA ARG A 301 4.60 -0.61 -14.32
C ARG A 301 5.31 -1.84 -13.75
N LEU A 302 6.43 -1.62 -13.06
CA LEU A 302 7.28 -2.70 -12.57
C LEU A 302 6.66 -3.47 -11.40
N SER A 303 6.07 -2.81 -10.41
CA SER A 303 5.42 -3.49 -9.28
C SER A 303 4.23 -4.34 -9.71
N ARG A 304 3.40 -3.86 -10.65
CA ARG A 304 2.26 -4.64 -11.18
C ARG A 304 2.69 -5.84 -11.99
N TYR A 305 3.71 -5.67 -12.83
CA TYR A 305 4.20 -6.76 -13.64
C TYR A 305 4.98 -7.75 -12.80
N GLY A 306 5.77 -7.29 -11.83
CA GLY A 306 6.46 -8.12 -10.85
C GLY A 306 5.52 -9.11 -10.18
N ASP A 307 4.35 -8.64 -9.71
CA ASP A 307 3.35 -9.50 -9.06
C ASP A 307 2.85 -10.63 -9.97
N ILE A 308 2.45 -10.29 -11.21
CA ILE A 308 2.04 -11.30 -12.20
C ILE A 308 3.19 -12.23 -12.57
N ILE A 309 4.41 -11.71 -12.68
CA ILE A 309 5.60 -12.50 -12.99
C ILE A 309 5.87 -13.52 -11.88
N MET A 310 5.85 -13.11 -10.61
CA MET A 310 6.07 -13.99 -9.47
C MET A 310 4.97 -15.04 -9.34
N TRP A 311 3.71 -14.66 -9.54
CA TRP A 311 2.62 -15.63 -9.56
C TRP A 311 2.79 -16.64 -10.69
N MET A 312 3.09 -16.18 -11.91
CA MET A 312 3.13 -17.05 -13.08
C MET A 312 4.30 -18.03 -13.09
N SER A 313 5.45 -17.65 -12.52
CA SER A 313 6.68 -18.45 -12.55
C SER A 313 6.97 -19.19 -11.26
N ALA A 314 6.67 -18.61 -10.09
CA ALA A 314 7.06 -19.16 -8.78
C ALA A 314 5.88 -19.45 -7.85
N ASN A 315 4.64 -19.10 -8.25
CA ASN A 315 3.47 -19.08 -7.37
C ASN A 315 3.70 -18.17 -6.13
N GLY A 316 4.52 -17.14 -6.32
CA GLY A 316 4.80 -16.09 -5.36
C GLY A 316 3.87 -14.88 -5.53
N GLN A 317 4.15 -13.82 -4.79
CA GLN A 317 3.36 -12.59 -4.79
C GLN A 317 4.21 -11.39 -4.33
N GLU A 318 3.94 -10.24 -4.92
CA GLU A 318 4.37 -8.96 -4.35
C GLU A 318 3.43 -8.60 -3.20
N ARG A 319 3.87 -7.72 -2.29
CA ARG A 319 3.11 -7.41 -1.07
C ARG A 319 2.99 -5.92 -0.83
N THR A 320 1.85 -5.53 -0.27
CA THR A 320 1.62 -4.19 0.26
C THR A 320 2.42 -3.97 1.54
N GLU A 321 2.65 -2.71 1.91
CA GLU A 321 3.25 -2.35 3.20
C GLU A 321 2.50 -2.99 4.38
N THR A 322 1.16 -3.02 4.33
CA THR A 322 0.32 -3.63 5.38
C THR A 322 0.62 -5.13 5.52
N GLN A 323 0.77 -5.85 4.41
CA GLN A 323 1.13 -7.27 4.43
C GLN A 323 2.54 -7.48 4.99
N TRP A 324 3.53 -6.67 4.58
CA TRP A 324 4.88 -6.73 5.15
C TRP A 324 4.91 -6.47 6.66
N ARG A 325 4.18 -5.45 7.13
CA ARG A 325 4.03 -5.16 8.57
C ARG A 325 3.36 -6.31 9.33
N SER A 326 2.39 -6.97 8.70
CA SER A 326 1.73 -8.16 9.27
C SER A 326 2.70 -9.33 9.40
N LEU A 327 3.46 -9.65 8.34
CA LEU A 327 4.47 -10.70 8.35
C LEU A 327 5.54 -10.45 9.42
N ALA A 328 6.05 -9.22 9.50
CA ALA A 328 7.02 -8.80 10.51
C ALA A 328 6.48 -9.02 11.93
N LYS A 329 5.27 -8.52 12.22
CA LYS A 329 4.65 -8.67 13.54
C LYS A 329 4.46 -10.14 13.94
N GLN A 330 3.97 -10.97 13.02
CA GLN A 330 3.71 -12.39 13.27
C GLN A 330 4.98 -13.20 13.53
N THR A 331 6.15 -12.68 13.13
CA THR A 331 7.44 -13.35 13.26
C THR A 331 8.38 -12.65 14.24
N GLY A 332 7.84 -11.78 15.11
CA GLY A 332 8.58 -11.15 16.20
C GLY A 332 9.50 -10.00 15.77
N TRP A 333 9.18 -9.33 14.66
CA TRP A 333 9.89 -8.15 14.15
C TRP A 333 9.03 -6.89 14.25
N LYS A 334 9.67 -5.74 14.41
CA LYS A 334 9.10 -4.41 14.19
C LYS A 334 9.66 -3.84 12.89
N VAL A 335 8.79 -3.37 12.01
CA VAL A 335 9.23 -2.51 10.89
C VAL A 335 9.67 -1.17 11.46
N LYS A 336 10.99 -0.91 11.44
CA LYS A 336 11.59 0.33 11.90
C LYS A 336 11.28 1.47 10.93
N GLU A 337 11.55 1.25 9.65
CA GLU A 337 11.32 2.22 8.58
C GLU A 337 11.26 1.51 7.23
N ILE A 338 10.61 2.13 6.25
CA ILE A 338 10.66 1.70 4.85
C ILE A 338 11.25 2.83 4.00
N TYR A 339 12.42 2.59 3.43
CA TYR A 339 13.16 3.56 2.63
C TYR A 339 12.82 3.41 1.15
N THR A 340 12.31 4.49 0.55
CA THR A 340 12.25 4.60 -0.92
C THR A 340 13.66 4.80 -1.47
N LEU A 341 14.00 4.03 -2.50
CA LEU A 341 15.34 4.02 -3.10
C LEU A 341 15.26 4.62 -4.51
N ARG A 342 15.99 5.72 -4.77
CA ARG A 342 15.91 6.44 -6.04
C ARG A 342 16.37 5.56 -7.20
N ASN A 343 15.64 5.55 -8.31
CA ASN A 343 15.98 4.76 -9.50
C ASN A 343 16.20 3.26 -9.23
N ALA A 344 15.67 2.75 -8.11
CA ALA A 344 15.65 1.33 -7.79
C ALA A 344 14.20 0.85 -7.78
N TRP A 345 13.99 -0.41 -8.17
CA TRP A 345 12.66 -1.03 -8.18
C TRP A 345 12.21 -1.46 -6.79
N PRO A 346 13.06 -2.06 -5.93
CA PRO A 346 12.68 -2.33 -4.56
C PRO A 346 12.77 -1.08 -3.68
N CYS A 347 12.02 -1.09 -2.60
CA CYS A 347 12.30 -0.30 -1.40
C CYS A 347 13.19 -1.11 -0.44
N ALA A 348 13.71 -0.49 0.62
CA ALA A 348 14.33 -1.21 1.74
C ALA A 348 13.42 -1.19 2.96
N ILE A 349 12.93 -2.35 3.37
CA ILE A 349 12.10 -2.55 4.56
C ILE A 349 13.04 -2.94 5.71
N ASP A 350 13.31 -2.01 6.61
CA ASP A 350 14.23 -2.21 7.74
C ASP A 350 13.47 -2.78 8.95
N LEU A 351 13.76 -4.02 9.31
CA LEU A 351 13.15 -4.72 10.43
C LEU A 351 14.12 -4.82 11.60
N VAL A 352 13.69 -4.43 12.80
CA VAL A 352 14.41 -4.68 14.05
C VAL A 352 13.68 -5.72 14.89
N PRO A 353 14.39 -6.57 15.65
CA PRO A 353 13.73 -7.55 16.50
C PRO A 353 12.82 -6.89 17.54
N ASP A 354 11.62 -7.44 17.71
CA ASP A 354 10.79 -7.11 18.88
C ASP A 354 11.30 -7.91 20.08
N TRP A 355 12.11 -7.29 20.92
CA TRP A 355 12.61 -7.90 22.15
C TRP A 355 11.58 -7.87 23.29
N ASP A 356 10.61 -6.96 23.23
CA ASP A 356 9.68 -6.67 24.32
C ASP A 356 8.34 -7.41 24.17
N SER A 357 8.01 -7.93 22.98
CA SER A 357 6.76 -8.66 22.81
C SER A 357 6.80 -10.03 23.51
N HIS A 358 5.93 -10.19 24.51
CA HIS A 358 5.63 -11.49 25.14
C HIS A 358 5.13 -12.56 24.15
N LEU A 359 4.86 -12.19 22.89
CA LEU A 359 4.44 -13.08 21.80
C LEU A 359 5.53 -14.09 21.39
N VAL A 360 6.82 -13.70 21.45
CA VAL A 360 7.92 -14.62 21.07
C VAL A 360 8.05 -15.77 22.07
N GLN A 361 7.87 -15.50 23.37
CA GLN A 361 7.89 -16.54 24.40
C GLN A 361 6.63 -17.44 24.36
N ALA A 362 5.49 -16.89 23.95
CA ALA A 362 4.21 -17.61 23.93
C ALA A 362 3.99 -18.44 22.65
N GLN A 363 4.40 -17.95 21.47
CA GLN A 363 4.28 -18.70 20.21
C GLN A 363 5.22 -19.90 20.15
N GLN A 364 6.41 -19.80 20.76
CA GLN A 364 7.36 -20.90 20.83
C GLN A 364 6.82 -22.06 21.68
N ASN A 365 6.05 -21.75 22.73
CA ASN A 365 5.34 -22.73 23.54
C ASN A 365 4.02 -23.21 22.90
N ALA A 366 3.36 -22.37 22.09
CA ALA A 366 2.08 -22.71 21.45
C ALA A 366 2.24 -23.75 20.32
N ILE A 367 3.35 -23.71 19.58
CA ILE A 367 3.64 -24.68 18.50
C ILE A 367 3.87 -26.10 19.05
N GLU A 368 4.37 -26.24 20.28
CA GLU A 368 4.48 -27.55 20.95
C GLU A 368 3.13 -28.04 21.50
N SER A 369 2.18 -27.15 21.78
CA SER A 369 0.88 -27.49 22.39
C SER A 369 -0.22 -27.82 21.37
N LEU A 370 -0.10 -27.37 20.12
CA LEU A 370 -1.11 -27.56 19.06
C LEU A 370 -1.09 -28.95 18.40
N ALA A 371 -0.23 -29.87 18.85
CA ALA A 371 -0.24 -31.27 18.42
C ALA A 371 -1.25 -32.16 19.19
N LEU A 372 -1.99 -31.62 20.16
CA LEU A 372 -2.91 -32.38 20.98
C LEU A 372 -4.23 -31.62 21.18
N ASN A 373 -5.33 -32.26 20.77
CA ASN A 373 -6.74 -31.95 21.04
C ASN A 373 -7.50 -31.11 19.99
N HIS A 374 -8.24 -31.82 19.15
CA HIS A 374 -9.46 -31.34 18.49
C HIS A 374 -10.69 -31.93 19.19
N GLY A 375 -11.70 -31.10 19.44
CA GLY A 375 -13.05 -31.56 19.77
C GLY A 375 -14.03 -30.45 20.16
N SER A 376 -14.97 -30.15 19.23
CA SER A 376 -16.43 -29.95 19.42
C SER A 376 -16.94 -28.94 20.49
N THR A 377 -17.99 -28.11 20.35
CA THR A 377 -19.11 -27.93 19.40
C THR A 377 -19.78 -26.57 19.71
N ASN A 378 -20.49 -26.01 18.72
CA ASN A 378 -21.26 -24.76 18.80
C ASN A 378 -22.77 -25.04 19.05
N LYS A 379 -23.46 -24.19 19.82
CA LYS A 379 -24.94 -24.07 19.80
C LYS A 379 -25.37 -22.60 19.81
N SER A 380 -26.17 -22.24 18.82
CA SER A 380 -26.80 -20.94 18.59
C SER A 380 -28.15 -20.80 19.29
N ASN A 381 -28.54 -19.59 19.69
CA ASN A 381 -29.94 -19.19 19.90
C ASN A 381 -30.20 -17.80 19.30
N ARG A 382 -31.26 -17.69 18.49
CA ARG A 382 -31.83 -16.46 17.92
C ARG A 382 -32.90 -15.88 18.85
N TYR A 383 -33.07 -14.56 18.83
CA TYR A 383 -34.30 -13.89 19.24
C TYR A 383 -34.65 -12.80 18.22
N ASP A 384 -35.88 -12.86 17.71
CA ASP A 384 -36.56 -11.84 16.89
C ASP A 384 -37.05 -10.68 17.77
N ARG A 385 -37.04 -9.45 17.25
CA ARG A 385 -38.00 -8.40 17.65
C ARG A 385 -38.34 -7.44 16.51
N GLU A 386 -39.64 -7.16 16.46
CA GLU A 386 -40.41 -6.40 15.47
C GLU A 386 -40.12 -4.89 15.51
N SER A 387 -40.23 -4.28 14.34
CA SER A 387 -40.26 -2.85 14.06
C SER A 387 -41.64 -2.25 14.30
N SER A 388 -41.71 -1.06 14.92
CA SER A 388 -42.87 -0.18 14.82
C SER A 388 -42.45 1.18 14.24
N GLU A 389 -43.07 1.52 13.11
CA GLU A 389 -42.98 2.81 12.43
C GLU A 389 -43.77 3.88 13.19
N VAL A 390 -43.14 5.05 13.39
CA VAL A 390 -43.83 6.33 13.56
C VAL A 390 -43.02 7.38 12.80
N ILE A 391 -43.62 8.00 11.79
CA ILE A 391 -43.13 9.24 11.16
C ILE A 391 -43.91 10.39 11.81
N PRO A 392 -43.26 11.32 12.55
CA PRO A 392 -43.91 12.57 12.92
C PRO A 392 -43.48 13.70 11.99
N GLY A 393 -44.47 14.43 11.46
CA GLY A 393 -44.28 15.75 10.88
C GLY A 393 -43.65 16.73 11.88
N SER A 394 -42.95 17.72 11.32
CA SER A 394 -42.13 18.74 12.00
C SER A 394 -42.71 19.27 13.31
N ILE A 395 -42.20 18.77 14.43
CA ILE A 395 -42.36 19.41 15.74
C ILE A 395 -41.44 20.65 15.73
N PRO A 396 -41.92 21.86 16.08
CA PRO A 396 -41.04 23.03 16.21
C PRO A 396 -40.01 22.76 17.30
N LEU A 397 -38.73 22.73 16.92
CA LEU A 397 -37.64 22.53 17.88
C LEU A 397 -37.55 23.76 18.78
N THR A 398 -37.59 23.51 20.09
CA THR A 398 -37.49 24.56 21.12
C THR A 398 -36.04 24.65 21.59
N GLY A 399 -35.33 25.75 21.35
CA GLY A 399 -33.92 25.84 21.74
C GLY A 399 -33.39 27.26 21.57
N THR A 400 -32.50 27.67 22.47
CA THR A 400 -31.82 28.97 22.33
C THR A 400 -30.92 28.93 21.10
N LYS A 401 -31.03 29.96 20.27
CA LYS A 401 -30.22 30.14 19.07
C LYS A 401 -29.08 31.11 19.36
N TYR A 402 -27.88 30.74 18.96
CA TYR A 402 -26.68 31.53 19.12
C TYR A 402 -26.11 31.85 17.75
N LEU A 403 -25.69 33.10 17.54
CA LEU A 403 -25.01 33.50 16.33
C LEU A 403 -23.50 33.42 16.58
N THR A 404 -22.83 32.48 15.94
CA THR A 404 -21.39 32.28 16.05
C THR A 404 -20.69 32.46 14.70
N THR A 405 -19.37 32.37 14.69
CA THR A 405 -18.58 32.41 13.46
C THR A 405 -18.15 30.99 13.11
N MET A 406 -18.53 30.51 11.94
CA MET A 406 -18.16 29.19 11.44
C MET A 406 -17.36 29.32 10.14
N THR A 407 -16.33 28.49 9.96
CA THR A 407 -15.42 28.54 8.82
C THR A 407 -15.76 27.46 7.78
N PHE A 408 -16.09 27.87 6.57
CA PHE A 408 -16.53 27.05 5.44
C PHE A 408 -15.57 27.14 4.24
N LEU A 409 -15.72 26.23 3.28
CA LEU A 409 -15.11 26.36 1.96
C LEU A 409 -15.64 27.65 1.29
N GLU A 410 -14.76 28.43 0.65
CA GLU A 410 -15.19 29.52 -0.23
C GLU A 410 -16.17 29.03 -1.32
N PRO A 411 -17.03 29.89 -1.86
CA PRO A 411 -17.87 29.52 -3.00
C PRO A 411 -17.05 28.85 -4.12
N TRP A 412 -17.38 27.58 -4.42
CA TRP A 412 -16.50 26.75 -5.24
C TRP A 412 -16.70 26.96 -6.74
N ASP A 413 -15.63 27.34 -7.44
CA ASP A 413 -15.58 27.32 -8.91
C ASP A 413 -15.02 25.97 -9.38
N ALA A 414 -15.87 25.16 -10.03
CA ALA A 414 -15.50 23.86 -10.56
C ALA A 414 -14.33 23.90 -11.56
N LYS A 415 -14.01 25.06 -12.16
CA LYS A 415 -12.84 25.23 -13.04
C LYS A 415 -11.51 25.07 -12.29
N LYS A 416 -11.50 25.22 -10.96
CA LYS A 416 -10.32 25.01 -10.10
C LYS A 416 -9.99 23.54 -9.86
N GLY A 417 -10.82 22.62 -10.38
CA GLY A 417 -10.73 21.19 -10.11
C GLY A 417 -11.38 20.82 -8.78
N ASN A 418 -10.89 19.75 -8.15
CA ASN A 418 -11.32 19.36 -6.80
C ASN A 418 -10.58 20.19 -5.75
N PRO A 419 -11.22 20.59 -4.63
CA PRO A 419 -10.53 21.12 -3.47
C PRO A 419 -9.44 20.16 -2.99
N PHE A 420 -8.29 20.67 -2.57
CA PHE A 420 -7.27 19.84 -1.92
C PHE A 420 -6.57 20.57 -0.77
N ILE A 421 -6.08 19.78 0.20
CA ILE A 421 -5.16 20.21 1.25
C ILE A 421 -3.92 19.32 1.17
N ARG A 422 -2.73 19.92 1.14
CA ARG A 422 -1.45 19.26 0.93
C ARG A 422 -0.54 19.40 2.13
N ILE A 423 -0.22 18.28 2.76
CA ILE A 423 0.73 18.23 3.86
C ILE A 423 2.16 18.27 3.29
N GLN A 424 3.00 19.15 3.82
CA GLN A 424 4.42 19.29 3.44
C GLN A 424 4.61 19.51 1.91
N PRO A 425 4.09 20.60 1.34
CA PRO A 425 4.32 20.92 -0.08
C PRO A 425 5.81 20.97 -0.40
N HIS A 426 6.20 20.32 -1.51
CA HIS A 426 7.50 20.58 -2.13
C HIS A 426 7.54 22.02 -2.68
N GLU A 427 8.75 22.55 -2.88
CA GLU A 427 8.93 23.87 -3.51
C GLU A 427 8.20 23.92 -4.86
N GLY A 428 7.42 24.99 -5.07
CA GLY A 428 6.59 25.18 -6.26
C GLY A 428 5.17 24.59 -6.18
N PHE A 429 4.80 23.88 -5.11
CA PHE A 429 3.45 23.32 -4.92
C PHE A 429 2.66 24.09 -3.86
N GLU A 430 1.39 24.38 -4.15
CA GLU A 430 0.49 25.05 -3.20
C GLU A 430 0.03 24.11 -2.09
N TYR A 431 -0.10 24.63 -0.87
CA TYR A 431 -0.66 23.92 0.28
C TYR A 431 -2.16 23.60 0.09
N MET A 432 -2.92 24.51 -0.53
CA MET A 432 -4.34 24.31 -0.85
C MET A 432 -4.69 25.16 -2.07
N ASN A 433 -5.68 24.73 -2.86
CA ASN A 433 -6.19 25.52 -3.99
C ASN A 433 -7.43 26.35 -3.64
N PHE A 434 -7.76 26.49 -2.36
CA PHE A 434 -8.94 27.20 -1.89
C PHE A 434 -8.63 28.08 -0.69
N LYS A 435 -9.59 28.91 -0.28
CA LYS A 435 -9.52 29.67 0.97
C LYS A 435 -10.66 29.27 1.87
N TRP A 436 -10.36 29.26 3.16
CA TRP A 436 -11.36 29.16 4.22
C TRP A 436 -12.03 30.52 4.40
N GLN A 437 -13.36 30.53 4.50
CA GLN A 437 -14.15 31.74 4.66
C GLN A 437 -15.07 31.63 5.88
N ASP A 438 -15.05 32.68 6.70
CA ASP A 438 -15.85 32.77 7.91
C ASP A 438 -17.23 33.34 7.60
N TYR A 439 -18.27 32.72 8.16
CA TYR A 439 -19.66 33.14 8.06
C TYR A 439 -20.27 33.25 9.45
N LYS A 440 -21.21 34.19 9.61
CA LYS A 440 -22.06 34.24 10.79
C LYS A 440 -23.14 33.18 10.62
N THR A 441 -23.14 32.19 11.50
CA THR A 441 -24.00 31.02 11.41
C THR A 441 -24.77 30.83 12.70
N GLU A 442 -26.07 30.57 12.56
CA GLU A 442 -26.94 30.29 13.68
C GLU A 442 -26.79 28.83 14.11
N VAL A 443 -26.54 28.60 15.40
CA VAL A 443 -26.47 27.27 16.00
C VAL A 443 -27.48 27.19 17.13
N THR A 444 -28.29 26.14 17.12
CA THR A 444 -29.36 25.92 18.10
C THR A 444 -28.89 24.97 19.21
N ASP A 445 -29.17 25.31 20.45
CA ASP A 445 -29.00 24.38 21.57
C ASP A 445 -29.98 23.20 21.42
N ALA A 446 -29.43 22.01 21.28
CA ALA A 446 -30.16 20.76 21.14
C ALA A 446 -30.68 20.23 22.47
N ARG A 447 -30.20 20.72 23.62
CA ARG A 447 -30.50 20.17 24.95
C ARG A 447 -32.01 19.95 25.19
N PRO A 448 -32.92 20.90 24.89
CA PRO A 448 -34.35 20.70 25.15
C PRO A 448 -35.01 19.66 24.24
N ASN A 449 -34.42 19.39 23.07
CA ASN A 449 -34.94 18.43 22.10
C ASN A 449 -33.97 17.25 21.87
N ARG A 450 -33.04 16.98 22.79
CA ARG A 450 -31.90 16.07 22.54
C ARG A 450 -32.33 14.68 22.08
N ASP A 451 -33.48 14.21 22.57
CA ASP A 451 -33.98 12.86 22.38
C ASP A 451 -34.73 12.66 21.04
N ILE A 452 -34.97 13.73 20.26
CA ILE A 452 -35.62 13.63 18.95
C ILE A 452 -34.63 13.33 17.82
N PHE A 453 -33.34 13.63 18.03
CA PHE A 453 -32.31 13.47 17.02
C PHE A 453 -31.98 11.99 16.87
N ASN A 454 -32.00 11.51 15.63
CA ASN A 454 -31.76 10.11 15.31
C ASN A 454 -30.69 10.01 14.21
N ILE A 455 -29.79 9.04 14.36
CA ILE A 455 -28.66 8.85 13.45
C ILE A 455 -29.10 8.55 12.01
N ASP A 456 -30.25 7.91 11.81
CA ASP A 456 -30.79 7.54 10.50
C ASP A 456 -31.54 8.65 9.79
N THR A 457 -32.13 9.58 10.52
CA THR A 457 -32.88 10.69 9.92
C THR A 457 -32.09 12.00 9.91
N HIS A 458 -31.37 12.31 10.98
CA HIS A 458 -30.66 13.58 11.13
C HIS A 458 -29.14 13.44 10.91
N GLY A 459 -28.62 12.21 10.89
CA GLY A 459 -27.18 11.93 10.77
C GLY A 459 -26.40 12.01 12.10
N PHE A 460 -27.07 12.31 13.21
CA PHE A 460 -26.49 12.38 14.55
C PHE A 460 -27.54 12.09 15.62
N ALA A 461 -27.09 11.76 16.82
CA ALA A 461 -27.94 11.61 17.99
C ALA A 461 -27.15 11.80 19.28
N TYR A 462 -27.85 12.17 20.35
CA TYR A 462 -27.29 12.33 21.69
C TYR A 462 -27.79 11.22 22.60
N PHE A 463 -26.93 10.70 23.46
CA PHE A 463 -27.29 9.62 24.38
C PHE A 463 -26.62 9.80 25.73
N ASP A 464 -27.33 9.46 26.81
CA ASP A 464 -26.68 9.13 28.07
C ASP A 464 -26.00 7.75 27.94
N ASP A 465 -24.80 7.62 28.52
CA ASP A 465 -24.11 6.36 28.68
C ASP A 465 -24.42 5.74 30.05
N PRO A 466 -25.24 4.67 30.12
CA PRO A 466 -25.65 4.07 31.38
C PRO A 466 -24.50 3.33 32.08
N ILE A 467 -23.45 2.95 31.34
CA ILE A 467 -22.28 2.29 31.91
C ILE A 467 -21.31 3.42 32.30
N GLN A 468 -21.51 3.96 33.49
CA GLN A 468 -20.67 5.04 34.02
C GLN A 468 -19.20 4.61 34.06
N LEU A 469 -18.35 5.33 33.35
CA LEU A 469 -16.90 5.10 33.36
C LEU A 469 -16.35 5.42 34.75
N SER A 470 -15.54 4.52 35.31
CA SER A 470 -14.83 4.80 36.56
C SER A 470 -13.95 6.06 36.42
N SER A 471 -13.80 6.83 37.50
CA SER A 471 -12.91 8.00 37.53
C SER A 471 -11.48 7.65 37.09
N THR A 472 -10.98 6.49 37.51
CA THR A 472 -9.66 5.97 37.09
C THR A 472 -9.58 5.78 35.58
N LEU A 473 -10.61 5.23 34.95
CA LEU A 473 -10.62 5.06 33.48
C LEU A 473 -10.65 6.43 32.79
N ILE A 474 -11.48 7.37 33.27
CA ILE A 474 -11.53 8.73 32.72
C ILE A 474 -10.16 9.42 32.79
N GLU A 475 -9.44 9.33 33.91
CA GLU A 475 -8.08 9.87 34.03
C GLU A 475 -7.10 9.25 33.04
N LYS A 476 -7.19 7.94 32.81
CA LYS A 476 -6.38 7.26 31.80
C LYS A 476 -6.71 7.71 30.37
N LEU A 477 -7.98 7.94 30.07
CA LEU A 477 -8.40 8.52 28.78
C LEU A 477 -7.86 9.95 28.61
N ARG A 478 -7.95 10.79 29.65
CA ARG A 478 -7.40 12.16 29.66
C ARG A 478 -5.90 12.19 29.43
N ALA A 479 -5.19 11.21 29.98
CA ALA A 479 -3.75 11.03 29.78
C ALA A 479 -3.37 10.43 28.41
N ASN A 480 -4.36 10.12 27.54
CA ASN A 480 -4.16 9.46 26.26
C ASN A 480 -3.39 8.12 26.38
N ASP A 481 -3.66 7.36 27.45
CA ASP A 481 -3.06 6.04 27.70
C ASP A 481 -3.58 5.02 26.68
N LYS A 482 -2.81 4.84 25.59
CA LYS A 482 -3.19 4.00 24.45
C LYS A 482 -3.43 2.53 24.80
N ALA A 483 -2.74 2.00 25.80
CA ALA A 483 -2.97 0.64 26.26
C ALA A 483 -4.34 0.53 26.93
N THR A 484 -4.65 1.45 27.86
CA THR A 484 -5.94 1.45 28.55
C THR A 484 -7.12 1.70 27.61
N ILE A 485 -6.95 2.58 26.61
CA ILE A 485 -7.96 2.84 25.59
C ILE A 485 -8.32 1.54 24.85
N ARG A 486 -7.32 0.80 24.38
CA ARG A 486 -7.52 -0.45 23.63
C ARG A 486 -8.05 -1.59 24.49
N ASP A 487 -7.50 -1.75 25.70
CA ASP A 487 -7.81 -2.91 26.54
C ASP A 487 -9.16 -2.80 27.25
N LYS A 488 -9.62 -1.57 27.54
CA LYS A 488 -10.83 -1.34 28.35
C LYS A 488 -11.88 -0.49 27.64
N TYR A 489 -11.48 0.62 27.04
CA TYR A 489 -12.47 1.56 26.50
C TYR A 489 -13.06 1.07 25.17
N TYR A 490 -12.29 0.35 24.35
CA TYR A 490 -12.80 -0.23 23.10
C TYR A 490 -13.90 -1.26 23.35
N ASP A 491 -13.72 -2.16 24.31
CA ASP A 491 -14.75 -3.13 24.70
C ASP A 491 -16.03 -2.43 25.19
N HIS A 492 -15.89 -1.35 25.95
CA HIS A 492 -17.01 -0.52 26.39
C HIS A 492 -17.76 0.11 25.20
N ILE A 493 -17.03 0.74 24.28
CA ILE A 493 -17.61 1.39 23.10
C ILE A 493 -18.27 0.38 22.16
N GLU A 494 -17.69 -0.80 21.97
CA GLU A 494 -18.31 -1.88 21.21
C GLU A 494 -19.66 -2.28 21.81
N LYS A 495 -19.73 -2.50 23.13
CA LYS A 495 -20.98 -2.83 23.82
C LYS A 495 -22.02 -1.72 23.71
N PHE A 496 -21.61 -0.47 23.93
CA PHE A 496 -22.49 0.69 23.81
C PHE A 496 -23.06 0.81 22.39
N MET A 497 -22.22 0.69 21.36
CA MET A 497 -22.65 0.78 19.96
C MET A 497 -23.59 -0.36 19.58
N LYS A 498 -23.29 -1.61 19.95
CA LYS A 498 -24.19 -2.75 19.74
C LYS A 498 -25.55 -2.54 20.40
N TRP A 499 -25.59 -2.01 21.62
CA TRP A 499 -26.82 -1.70 22.33
C TRP A 499 -27.64 -0.59 21.64
N LYS A 500 -27.00 0.49 21.21
CA LYS A 500 -27.70 1.64 20.62
C LYS A 500 -28.13 1.44 19.17
N THR A 501 -27.35 0.73 18.36
CA THR A 501 -27.62 0.60 16.92
C THR A 501 -28.17 -0.77 16.54
N GLY A 502 -28.08 -1.78 17.43
CA GLY A 502 -28.42 -3.17 17.11
C GLY A 502 -27.41 -3.85 16.19
N ALA A 503 -26.22 -3.26 15.99
CA ALA A 503 -25.21 -3.81 15.11
C ALA A 503 -24.78 -5.22 15.56
N ALA A 504 -24.70 -6.16 14.61
CA ALA A 504 -24.17 -7.50 14.87
C ALA A 504 -22.66 -7.48 15.17
N ARG A 505 -21.94 -6.51 14.60
CA ARG A 505 -20.49 -6.33 14.71
C ARG A 505 -20.13 -4.85 14.78
N VAL A 506 -19.15 -4.51 15.59
CA VAL A 506 -18.55 -3.17 15.67
C VAL A 506 -17.05 -3.33 15.48
N ILE A 507 -16.44 -2.48 14.65
CA ILE A 507 -15.00 -2.46 14.41
C ILE A 507 -14.50 -1.07 14.76
N ILE A 508 -13.61 -0.99 15.75
CA ILE A 508 -12.98 0.28 16.16
C ILE A 508 -11.61 0.33 15.48
N PHE A 509 -11.44 1.26 14.55
CA PHE A 509 -10.24 1.36 13.72
C PHE A 509 -9.33 2.55 14.06
N ASP A 510 -9.82 3.53 14.82
CA ASP A 510 -9.06 4.72 15.21
C ASP A 510 -9.60 5.33 16.51
N ASP A 511 -8.74 6.07 17.21
CA ASP A 511 -9.08 6.86 18.39
C ASP A 511 -8.27 8.16 18.43
N THR A 512 -8.93 9.28 18.68
CA THR A 512 -8.29 10.60 18.78
C THR A 512 -8.73 11.30 20.05
N VAL A 513 -7.76 11.74 20.84
CA VAL A 513 -7.99 12.62 21.99
C VAL A 513 -7.70 14.06 21.54
N ARG A 514 -8.72 14.92 21.60
CA ARG A 514 -8.59 16.36 21.34
C ARG A 514 -8.42 17.11 22.66
N LYS A 515 -7.47 18.05 22.70
CA LYS A 515 -7.18 18.89 23.87
C LYS A 515 -6.92 20.33 23.43
N ARG A 516 -7.71 21.27 23.96
CA ARG A 516 -7.46 22.70 23.77
C ARG A 516 -6.12 23.08 24.42
N ASN A 517 -5.24 23.73 23.64
CA ASN A 517 -4.04 24.38 24.12
C ASN A 517 -4.25 25.91 24.10
N PRO A 518 -4.40 26.56 25.27
CA PRO A 518 -4.69 28.00 25.34
C PRO A 518 -3.52 28.89 24.89
N LEU A 519 -2.32 28.31 24.67
CA LEU A 519 -1.16 29.04 24.15
C LEU A 519 -1.18 29.19 22.62
N LEU A 520 -2.02 28.41 21.93
CA LEU A 520 -2.19 28.47 20.49
C LEU A 520 -3.40 29.33 20.14
N GLY A 521 -3.31 30.06 19.04
CA GLY A 521 -4.47 30.75 18.47
C GLY A 521 -5.59 29.76 18.11
N PRO A 522 -6.85 30.21 18.00
CA PRO A 522 -7.96 29.30 17.74
C PRO A 522 -7.84 28.51 16.44
N LYS A 523 -7.27 29.12 15.39
CA LYS A 523 -7.04 28.45 14.10
C LYS A 523 -5.66 27.78 14.00
N GLU A 524 -4.85 27.85 15.06
CA GLU A 524 -3.52 27.25 15.08
C GLU A 524 -3.59 25.80 15.56
N ASN A 525 -3.18 24.88 14.69
CA ASN A 525 -3.09 23.46 14.98
C ASN A 525 -1.84 22.85 14.31
N PRO A 526 -0.63 23.16 14.80
CA PRO A 526 0.63 22.84 14.13
C PRO A 526 0.85 21.34 13.90
N ASN A 527 0.26 20.50 14.75
CA ASN A 527 0.33 19.04 14.75
C ASN A 527 -0.96 18.38 14.20
N GLY A 528 -1.97 19.16 13.80
CA GLY A 528 -3.21 18.72 13.13
C GLY A 528 -4.16 17.83 13.94
N ARG A 529 -3.68 17.26 15.05
CA ARG A 529 -4.36 16.18 15.78
C ARG A 529 -4.76 16.54 17.22
N GLU A 530 -4.09 17.49 17.86
CA GLU A 530 -4.33 17.80 19.27
C GLU A 530 -5.44 18.85 19.45
N GLN A 531 -5.34 20.00 18.79
CA GLN A 531 -6.39 21.03 18.87
C GLN A 531 -7.68 20.53 18.19
N PRO A 532 -8.86 20.95 18.66
CA PRO A 532 -10.10 20.66 17.95
C PRO A 532 -10.13 21.33 16.56
N ALA A 533 -10.94 20.81 15.67
CA ALA A 533 -10.99 21.28 14.29
C ALA A 533 -11.98 22.44 14.13
N THR A 534 -11.50 23.57 13.61
CA THR A 534 -12.26 24.82 13.45
C THR A 534 -12.78 25.07 12.04
N MET A 535 -12.83 24.04 11.19
CA MET A 535 -13.33 24.13 9.82
C MET A 535 -14.45 23.12 9.61
N VAL A 536 -15.44 23.45 8.81
CA VAL A 536 -16.56 22.55 8.52
C VAL A 536 -16.07 21.41 7.61
N HIS A 537 -16.21 20.18 8.10
CA HIS A 537 -15.76 18.99 7.39
C HIS A 537 -16.55 17.73 7.76
N CYS A 538 -16.48 16.71 6.93
CA CYS A 538 -16.78 15.33 7.29
C CYS A 538 -15.51 14.51 7.05
N ASP A 539 -15.13 13.70 8.03
CA ASP A 539 -13.83 13.03 8.09
C ASP A 539 -13.50 12.20 6.85
N GLN A 540 -14.51 11.62 6.20
CA GLN A 540 -14.33 10.74 5.05
C GLN A 540 -15.38 11.05 3.98
N SER A 541 -14.98 10.99 2.72
CA SER A 541 -15.93 10.82 1.61
C SER A 541 -16.47 9.38 1.58
N GLU A 542 -17.42 9.09 0.67
CA GLU A 542 -17.90 7.73 0.45
C GLU A 542 -16.76 6.78 0.03
N SER A 543 -15.88 7.24 -0.86
CA SER A 543 -14.70 6.47 -1.26
C SER A 543 -13.75 6.26 -0.08
N GLY A 544 -13.51 7.28 0.74
CA GLY A 544 -12.70 7.20 1.96
C GLY A 544 -13.29 6.25 3.00
N ALA A 545 -14.62 6.25 3.18
CA ALA A 545 -15.32 5.36 4.08
C ALA A 545 -15.24 3.89 3.62
N PHE A 546 -15.35 3.63 2.31
CA PHE A 546 -15.16 2.29 1.74
C PHE A 546 -13.74 1.78 1.96
N ILE A 547 -12.73 2.61 1.68
CA ILE A 547 -11.32 2.30 1.94
C ILE A 547 -11.10 2.02 3.43
N ARG A 548 -11.73 2.81 4.32
CA ARG A 548 -11.61 2.62 5.76
C ARG A 548 -12.24 1.32 6.21
N LEU A 549 -13.42 0.99 5.71
CA LEU A 549 -14.06 -0.30 5.95
C LEU A 549 -13.12 -1.43 5.52
N GLN A 550 -12.65 -1.40 4.27
CA GLN A 550 -11.76 -2.42 3.72
C GLN A 550 -10.50 -2.63 4.57
N ARG A 551 -9.87 -1.54 5.04
CA ARG A 551 -8.68 -1.59 5.92
C ARG A 551 -8.96 -2.14 7.32
N SER A 552 -10.22 -2.13 7.75
CA SER A 552 -10.63 -2.57 9.08
C SER A 552 -11.10 -4.02 9.12
N LEU A 553 -11.29 -4.63 7.95
CA LEU A 553 -11.67 -6.03 7.80
C LEU A 553 -10.46 -6.96 7.92
N GLY A 554 -10.70 -8.19 8.40
CA GLY A 554 -9.68 -9.24 8.36
C GLY A 554 -9.39 -9.68 6.93
N ALA A 555 -8.20 -10.24 6.69
CA ALA A 555 -7.75 -10.63 5.35
C ALA A 555 -8.67 -11.64 4.62
N GLU A 556 -9.38 -12.48 5.38
CA GLU A 556 -10.31 -13.49 4.88
C GLU A 556 -11.73 -12.96 4.65
N GLU A 557 -12.00 -11.71 5.01
CA GLU A 557 -13.34 -11.14 4.96
C GLU A 557 -13.58 -10.44 3.63
N ASP A 558 -14.50 -10.96 2.83
CA ASP A 558 -14.93 -10.31 1.59
C ASP A 558 -15.82 -9.10 1.90
N ILE A 559 -15.34 -7.91 1.55
CA ILE A 559 -16.09 -6.66 1.71
C ILE A 559 -17.43 -6.69 0.95
N ASN A 560 -17.53 -7.39 -0.18
CA ASN A 560 -18.78 -7.49 -0.94
C ASN A 560 -19.83 -8.31 -0.16
N GLU A 561 -19.41 -9.37 0.53
CA GLU A 561 -20.30 -10.15 1.40
C GLU A 561 -20.78 -9.30 2.59
N ILE A 562 -19.90 -8.49 3.16
CA ILE A 562 -20.23 -7.58 4.27
C ILE A 562 -21.20 -6.48 3.81
N LEU A 563 -21.00 -5.95 2.61
CA LEU A 563 -21.86 -4.92 2.01
C LEU A 563 -23.22 -5.44 1.53
N LYS A 564 -23.47 -6.76 1.57
CA LYS A 564 -24.85 -7.28 1.49
C LYS A 564 -25.65 -6.88 2.73
N GLY A 565 -24.98 -6.63 3.86
CA GLY A 565 -25.54 -6.03 5.06
C GLY A 565 -25.44 -4.50 5.05
N ARG A 566 -26.07 -3.88 6.06
CA ARG A 566 -25.93 -2.44 6.28
C ARG A 566 -24.65 -2.17 7.07
N VAL A 567 -23.79 -1.31 6.53
CA VAL A 567 -22.56 -0.85 7.18
C VAL A 567 -22.67 0.64 7.43
N GLN A 568 -22.29 1.08 8.63
CA GLN A 568 -22.27 2.48 9.01
C GLN A 568 -20.90 2.84 9.56
N LEU A 569 -20.36 3.97 9.12
CA LEU A 569 -19.17 4.58 9.71
C LEU A 569 -19.64 5.69 10.67
N VAL A 570 -19.37 5.53 11.96
CA VAL A 570 -19.90 6.41 13.01
C VAL A 570 -18.78 6.85 13.94
N ASN A 571 -18.67 8.16 14.17
CA ASN A 571 -17.83 8.71 15.23
C ASN A 571 -18.60 8.70 16.56
N VAL A 572 -17.91 8.29 17.62
CA VAL A 572 -18.42 8.31 18.99
C VAL A 572 -17.68 9.42 19.74
N TRP A 573 -18.35 10.54 19.98
CA TRP A 573 -17.77 11.70 20.65
C TRP A 573 -18.18 11.76 22.11
N ARG A 574 -17.19 11.83 23.02
CA ARG A 574 -17.41 11.95 24.47
C ARG A 574 -16.53 13.06 25.07
N PRO A 575 -17.12 13.99 25.84
CA PRO A 575 -16.35 14.87 26.70
C PRO A 575 -15.57 14.12 27.77
N LEU A 576 -14.25 14.26 27.78
CA LEU A 576 -13.44 13.75 28.89
C LEU A 576 -13.40 14.72 30.07
N ASN A 577 -13.65 16.01 29.84
CA ASN A 577 -13.77 17.06 30.86
C ASN A 577 -15.14 17.75 30.70
N GLY A 578 -16.15 17.21 31.39
CA GLY A 578 -17.51 17.76 31.37
C GLY A 578 -17.85 18.59 32.61
N PRO A 579 -18.87 19.47 32.53
CA PRO A 579 -19.58 19.85 31.31
C PRO A 579 -18.72 20.69 30.36
N VAL A 580 -18.85 20.47 29.04
CA VAL A 580 -18.15 21.26 28.02
C VAL A 580 -18.80 22.63 27.93
N ASN A 581 -18.03 23.66 28.30
CA ASN A 581 -18.40 25.07 28.14
C ASN A 581 -17.42 25.82 27.23
N ASP A 582 -16.35 25.15 26.80
CA ASP A 582 -15.26 25.72 26.01
C ASP A 582 -15.11 24.82 24.78
N TRP A 583 -15.40 25.37 23.60
CA TRP A 583 -15.43 24.71 22.30
C TRP A 583 -16.42 23.54 22.16
N PRO A 584 -17.74 23.81 22.24
CA PRO A 584 -18.74 22.77 22.01
C PRO A 584 -18.72 22.24 20.57
N LEU A 585 -19.00 20.95 20.42
CA LEU A 585 -19.14 20.31 19.11
C LEU A 585 -20.50 20.66 18.49
N ALA A 586 -20.48 21.34 17.34
CA ALA A 586 -21.66 21.58 16.52
C ALA A 586 -21.78 20.57 15.39
N THR A 587 -23.02 20.26 15.04
CA THR A 587 -23.34 19.18 14.14
C THR A 587 -24.49 19.62 13.21
N LEU A 588 -24.35 19.43 11.90
CA LEU A 588 -25.34 19.84 10.87
C LEU A 588 -26.48 18.81 10.68
N ASP A 589 -27.74 19.22 10.68
CA ASP A 589 -28.86 18.33 10.31
C ASP A 589 -28.85 18.01 8.82
N SER A 590 -28.82 16.72 8.47
CA SER A 590 -28.79 16.25 7.09
C SER A 590 -29.99 16.68 6.24
N HIS A 591 -31.16 16.94 6.83
CA HIS A 591 -32.33 17.42 6.08
C HIS A 591 -32.14 18.83 5.53
N SER A 592 -31.28 19.61 6.16
CA SER A 592 -30.98 21.00 5.77
C SER A 592 -29.82 21.12 4.77
N LEU A 593 -29.17 20.00 4.44
CA LEU A 593 -27.98 19.96 3.60
C LEU A 593 -28.34 19.75 2.12
N SER A 594 -28.02 20.74 1.28
CA SER A 594 -28.12 20.59 -0.17
C SER A 594 -26.94 19.79 -0.73
N SER A 595 -27.18 18.94 -1.72
CA SER A 595 -26.12 18.22 -2.43
C SER A 595 -25.20 19.15 -3.22
N SER A 596 -25.66 20.35 -3.59
CA SER A 596 -24.86 21.38 -4.27
C SER A 596 -23.75 21.97 -3.40
N ASP A 597 -23.86 21.84 -2.08
CA ASP A 597 -22.96 22.50 -1.15
C ASP A 597 -21.81 21.59 -0.72
N ILE A 598 -21.79 20.34 -1.21
CA ILE A 598 -20.90 19.27 -0.76
C ILE A 598 -19.78 19.05 -1.76
N TYR A 599 -18.53 19.15 -1.28
CA TYR A 599 -17.35 18.96 -2.11
C TYR A 599 -16.37 17.98 -1.47
N THR A 600 -15.95 16.96 -2.21
CA THR A 600 -14.83 16.09 -1.83
C THR A 600 -13.54 16.88 -1.89
N CYS A 601 -12.73 16.78 -0.83
CA CYS A 601 -11.46 17.47 -0.71
C CYS A 601 -10.32 16.44 -0.60
N ASP A 602 -9.38 16.51 -1.54
CA ASP A 602 -8.24 15.61 -1.61
C ASP A 602 -7.22 15.95 -0.52
N LEU A 603 -6.80 14.94 0.23
CA LEU A 603 -5.68 15.06 1.16
C LEU A 603 -4.41 14.61 0.44
N LEU A 604 -3.56 15.56 0.08
CA LEU A 604 -2.32 15.32 -0.65
C LEU A 604 -1.10 15.39 0.29
N LYS A 605 0.02 14.82 -0.13
CA LYS A 605 1.34 14.99 0.49
C LYS A 605 2.37 15.28 -0.59
N ASN A 606 3.38 16.10 -0.28
CA ASN A 606 4.48 16.42 -1.19
C ASN A 606 3.94 16.95 -2.54
N GLN A 607 4.23 16.29 -3.68
CA GLN A 607 3.89 16.78 -5.03
C GLN A 607 2.47 16.42 -5.50
N HIS A 608 2.09 15.15 -5.55
CA HIS A 608 0.76 14.69 -6.00
C HIS A 608 0.27 13.45 -5.26
N GLU A 609 0.92 13.08 -4.16
CA GLU A 609 0.61 11.85 -3.44
C GLU A 609 -0.72 11.98 -2.69
N LYS A 610 -1.79 11.36 -3.19
CA LYS A 610 -3.10 11.37 -2.54
C LYS A 610 -3.10 10.39 -1.36
N ARG A 611 -3.23 10.91 -0.14
CA ARG A 611 -3.26 10.19 1.13
C ARG A 611 -4.68 9.83 1.59
N GLY A 612 -5.69 10.54 1.10
CA GLY A 612 -7.08 10.31 1.45
C GLY A 612 -8.01 11.35 0.83
N GLU A 613 -9.26 11.33 1.24
CA GLU A 613 -10.31 12.24 0.78
C GLU A 613 -11.26 12.52 1.93
N THR A 614 -11.43 13.80 2.26
CA THR A 614 -12.41 14.31 3.22
C THR A 614 -13.54 14.98 2.46
N VAL A 615 -14.55 15.48 3.15
CA VAL A 615 -15.62 16.29 2.54
C VAL A 615 -15.68 17.63 3.26
N THR A 616 -15.82 18.70 2.51
CA THR A 616 -16.04 20.05 3.03
C THR A 616 -17.29 20.66 2.42
N LEU A 617 -17.76 21.77 3.00
CA LEU A 617 -19.01 22.40 2.64
C LEU A 617 -18.83 23.87 2.29
N CYS A 618 -19.55 24.33 1.27
CA CYS A 618 -19.87 25.74 1.11
C CYS A 618 -20.95 26.15 2.13
N HIS A 619 -20.93 27.41 2.55
CA HIS A 619 -21.96 27.97 3.43
C HIS A 619 -23.31 28.11 2.71
N ASN A 620 -24.40 27.84 3.43
CA ASN A 620 -25.77 28.09 2.97
C ASN A 620 -26.66 28.43 4.16
N ASP A 621 -27.42 29.53 4.09
CA ASP A 621 -28.29 30.01 5.17
C ASP A 621 -29.38 29.01 5.57
N ALA A 622 -29.70 28.04 4.70
CA ALA A 622 -30.65 26.97 5.00
C ALA A 622 -30.09 25.91 5.97
N GLN A 623 -28.76 25.84 6.17
CA GLN A 623 -28.10 24.83 7.00
C GLN A 623 -28.46 25.00 8.48
N GLN A 624 -28.98 23.94 9.09
CA GLN A 624 -29.40 23.93 10.50
C GLN A 624 -28.37 23.23 11.38
N TRP A 625 -27.71 24.02 12.23
CA TRP A 625 -26.65 23.55 13.11
C TRP A 625 -27.13 23.39 14.55
N TYR A 626 -26.65 22.33 15.20
CA TYR A 626 -27.02 22.00 16.58
C TYR A 626 -25.78 21.66 17.40
N TYR A 627 -25.75 22.14 18.64
CA TYR A 627 -24.77 21.71 19.65
C TYR A 627 -25.51 21.28 20.91
N LEU A 628 -24.88 20.48 21.76
CA LEU A 628 -25.45 20.09 23.05
C LEU A 628 -24.84 20.98 24.14
N ASP A 629 -25.62 21.92 24.67
CA ASP A 629 -25.14 22.82 25.74
C ASP A 629 -24.72 22.04 26.99
N SER A 630 -23.63 22.42 27.66
CA SER A 630 -23.15 21.78 28.88
C SER A 630 -22.89 20.26 28.75
N HIS A 631 -22.45 19.79 27.57
CA HIS A 631 -22.29 18.36 27.26
C HIS A 631 -21.44 17.64 28.33
N ARG A 632 -22.02 16.65 29.02
CA ARG A 632 -21.41 16.01 30.20
C ARG A 632 -20.55 14.80 29.82
N THR A 633 -19.70 14.34 30.74
CA THR A 633 -18.83 13.16 30.51
C THR A 633 -19.58 11.84 30.46
N ASP A 634 -20.76 11.77 31.06
CA ASP A 634 -21.71 10.65 30.97
C ASP A 634 -22.58 10.70 29.71
N GLU A 635 -22.38 11.67 28.82
CA GLU A 635 -23.10 11.81 27.56
C GLU A 635 -22.19 11.53 26.36
N VAL A 636 -22.82 11.05 25.29
CA VAL A 636 -22.17 10.68 24.03
C VAL A 636 -22.94 11.26 22.86
N THR A 637 -22.22 11.83 21.90
CA THR A 637 -22.77 12.19 20.59
C THR A 637 -22.32 11.15 19.56
N LEU A 638 -23.29 10.54 18.87
CA LEU A 638 -23.01 9.72 17.69
C LEU A 638 -23.13 10.57 16.44
N ILE A 639 -22.16 10.44 15.53
CA ILE A 639 -22.14 11.21 14.28
C ILE A 639 -21.90 10.24 13.13
N LYS A 640 -22.86 10.16 12.20
CA LYS A 640 -22.74 9.33 11.02
C LYS A 640 -21.87 9.98 9.95
N ILE A 641 -20.78 9.32 9.62
CA ILE A 641 -19.87 9.71 8.53
C ILE A 641 -20.36 9.14 7.21
N TRP A 642 -20.77 7.86 7.20
CA TRP A 642 -21.22 7.16 6.00
C TRP A 642 -22.19 6.01 6.34
N ASP A 643 -23.06 5.65 5.39
CA ASP A 643 -24.02 4.54 5.47
C ASP A 643 -24.16 3.85 4.12
N SER A 644 -24.02 2.52 4.08
CA SER A 644 -24.14 1.74 2.85
C SER A 644 -25.59 1.61 2.36
N LYS A 645 -26.59 1.86 3.22
CA LYS A 645 -28.00 1.75 2.85
C LYS A 645 -28.43 2.90 1.94
N LYS A 646 -28.88 2.60 0.72
CA LYS A 646 -29.23 3.60 -0.29
C LYS A 646 -30.50 4.41 0.01
N ASP A 647 -31.43 3.85 0.78
CA ASP A 647 -32.76 4.44 1.04
C ASP A 647 -32.91 4.96 2.48
N VAL A 648 -31.81 5.36 3.11
CA VAL A 648 -31.83 6.07 4.40
C VAL A 648 -31.88 7.57 4.17
N ASP A 649 -32.65 8.29 4.98
CA ASP A 649 -32.83 9.75 4.88
C ASP A 649 -31.49 10.48 5.09
N ALA A 650 -30.73 10.12 6.13
CA ALA A 650 -29.38 10.63 6.38
C ALA A 650 -28.28 9.68 5.89
N LYS A 651 -27.77 9.91 4.68
CA LYS A 651 -26.67 9.11 4.08
C LYS A 651 -25.28 9.45 4.62
N ARG A 652 -25.09 10.69 5.11
CA ARG A 652 -23.82 11.25 5.63
C ARG A 652 -24.07 12.54 6.40
N LYS A 653 -23.14 12.94 7.26
CA LYS A 653 -23.18 14.22 8.00
C LYS A 653 -21.83 14.92 8.07
N HIS A 654 -21.84 16.23 8.26
CA HIS A 654 -20.66 17.09 8.44
C HIS A 654 -20.63 17.67 9.87
N LEU A 655 -19.41 17.96 10.35
CA LEU A 655 -19.06 18.35 11.71
C LEU A 655 -18.28 19.66 11.74
N TYR A 656 -18.44 20.37 12.86
CA TYR A 656 -17.71 21.60 13.18
C TYR A 656 -17.47 21.69 14.68
N THR A 657 -16.25 22.02 15.12
CA THR A 657 -16.04 22.39 16.54
C THR A 657 -16.11 23.91 16.64
N LEU A 658 -17.02 24.42 17.47
CA LEU A 658 -17.19 25.85 17.69
C LEU A 658 -15.98 26.41 18.43
N ASP A 659 -15.51 27.59 18.04
CA ASP A 659 -14.51 28.35 18.81
C ASP A 659 -15.23 29.30 19.78
N ASP A 660 -14.85 29.26 21.06
CA ASP A 660 -15.45 30.02 22.16
C ASP A 660 -15.01 31.50 22.20
N HIS A 661 -15.00 32.15 21.04
CA HIS A 661 -14.75 33.59 20.90
C HIS A 661 -15.81 34.30 20.06
N SER A 662 -17.08 33.96 20.29
CA SER A 662 -18.22 34.82 19.91
C SER A 662 -19.27 34.88 21.00
#